data_AF-A0A537T5K5-F1
#
_entry.id   AF-A0A537T5K5-F1
#
_cell.length_a   1.000
_cell.length_b   1.000
_cell.length_c   1.000
_cell.angle_alpha   90.00
_cell.angle_beta   90.00
_cell.angle_gamma   90.00
#
_symmetry.space_group_name_H-M   'P 1'
#
loop_
_entity.id
_entity.type
_entity.pdbx_description
1 polymer ?
#
loop_
_entity_poly.entity_id
_entity_poly.type
_entity_poly.pdbx_seq_one_letter_code
_entity_poly.pdbx_strand_id
1 'polypeptide(L)'
;MQILVNNDFNSGGVQFTQAQIASFLRDEQTAISLLTATFTNNITLTFNVGFGSYGGQTLNNQNTAVAAVNTNAAVFLTYSQLRTALLTSGQPNFFTGANLPAGDSINGISNFYVSSSAARAFGLRVPNPGPDGFVGIGTGFTPGAPRVDAFLHEFGHAMGRYDPNVVRQGVTYVSEFDLMRFVSPGTRLFNDSLPSAPAYFSLDGGASRLADWGISSDPSDFLNPPGSNLTPDDPFNEIVDDLGQLTTADVLATEALGFTSTLPVVNPSPPAGTTAVMVLRQTSVPPTITDGTYQIYDIGNNAILASYQLGRVGADWRFVTLGRFNDGDTSDMLLRNPTSGAFQVYDIVNNNITGSASLGAVGLNWQALAFGNFGSFGNTDMMLRDVNTGALQVYNISNNAITGSASMGLVGLDWQFSGVGNFSGRGTSDLLLRNANSGGLQVYNINSNQITGSAFIGNVGLDWQFSGIGNFSSVPGESDLLLRNTSTGALQVYNITNDQLTGSSSLGAVGLDWQFAGVAPIRGAGAADLILRNVNTSAFQVYNIANNQLIGSASLGATGLDWQLGGFAPTAGPATGNSADPLGSSSQPAATDVSSAQPGTSNVQLTDANGNAVASSSDPSTFSSLAVNPAPPAATTANMILRNAGNSTASYQIYNLGANSVLAAYALGQVGSDWGFVTLGNFNQSDPSDMLLRNSTSGAFQIYDIADNNIIGSSSLGTVGLNWQVMGFGTFGSFGSFGEDDMILRDANSGKLQVYNIDNNQITGSASLGTIGLDWQFSGIGNFSGSGSSDLLVRNSNTGGLQVYEISNNQITGSAFLGTVGLDWQFSGVGNFSGVPDESDLLLRNRSTGALQVYNINDNQITGSASLGAVGLDWQFAGVTSVSGVSASDLVLRNVNTGAFQVYNIANNQLTGSASLGSVGMDWQLGGFAATGPVPPPRSEDSEDSFDTSSQPNALGVSTAQLVQAMAGFGGGAADISTTVPLGADASQQTFLTTPRA
;
A
#
# COMPACT_ATOMS: atom_id res chain seq x y z
N MET A 1 1.11 -23.39 17.78
CA MET A 1 -0.11 -23.76 18.54
C MET A 1 0.23 -24.15 19.96
N GLN A 2 -0.66 -23.89 20.92
CA GLN A 2 -0.56 -24.37 22.30
C GLN A 2 -1.75 -25.27 22.64
N ILE A 3 -1.50 -26.43 23.24
CA ILE A 3 -2.54 -27.34 23.76
C ILE A 3 -2.41 -27.37 25.28
N LEU A 4 -3.51 -27.10 25.97
CA LEU A 4 -3.65 -27.18 27.42
C LEU A 4 -4.59 -28.33 27.76
N VAL A 5 -4.18 -29.21 28.67
CA VAL A 5 -4.97 -30.36 29.08
C VAL A 5 -5.34 -30.28 30.55
N ASN A 6 -6.62 -30.52 30.86
CA ASN A 6 -7.12 -30.71 32.21
C ASN A 6 -7.32 -32.20 32.43
N ASN A 7 -6.32 -32.84 33.04
CA ASN A 7 -6.33 -34.26 33.30
C ASN A 7 -7.23 -34.64 34.48
N ASP A 8 -8.08 -35.63 34.29
CA ASP A 8 -8.92 -36.22 35.33
C ASP A 8 -8.53 -37.69 35.57
N PHE A 9 -7.92 -37.94 36.73
CA PHE A 9 -7.54 -39.26 37.22
C PHE A 9 -8.47 -39.78 38.34
N ASN A 10 -9.52 -39.03 38.67
CA ASN A 10 -10.37 -39.27 39.85
C ASN A 10 -11.80 -39.66 39.50
N SER A 11 -12.25 -39.41 38.27
CA SER A 11 -13.56 -39.84 37.79
C SER A 11 -13.59 -41.33 37.45
N GLY A 12 -14.50 -42.07 38.09
CA GLY A 12 -14.72 -43.50 37.80
C GLY A 12 -14.29 -44.49 38.88
N GLY A 13 -13.81 -44.02 40.04
CA GLY A 13 -13.58 -44.86 41.23
C GLY A 13 -12.36 -45.78 41.16
N VAL A 14 -11.56 -45.69 40.10
CA VAL A 14 -10.31 -46.45 39.93
C VAL A 14 -9.14 -45.61 40.45
N GLN A 15 -8.32 -46.17 41.34
CA GLN A 15 -7.10 -45.50 41.80
C GLN A 15 -5.90 -45.94 40.96
N PHE A 16 -5.24 -44.98 40.31
CA PHE A 16 -4.05 -45.22 39.50
C PHE A 16 -2.78 -45.08 40.33
N THR A 17 -1.80 -45.94 40.06
CA THR A 17 -0.45 -45.80 40.64
C THR A 17 0.28 -44.61 40.03
N GLN A 18 1.24 -44.04 40.76
CA GLN A 18 2.07 -42.94 40.26
C GLN A 18 2.81 -43.31 38.96
N ALA A 19 3.18 -44.58 38.79
CA ALA A 19 3.85 -45.05 37.57
C ALA A 19 2.91 -45.07 36.36
N GLN A 20 1.64 -45.45 36.55
CA GLN A 20 0.63 -45.42 35.49
C GLN A 20 0.36 -43.98 35.04
N ILE A 21 0.14 -43.06 36.00
CA ILE A 21 -0.06 -41.63 35.71
C ILE A 21 1.16 -41.05 34.99
N ALA A 22 2.37 -41.33 35.46
CA ALA A 22 3.59 -40.83 34.82
C ALA A 22 3.78 -41.37 33.39
N SER A 23 3.40 -42.63 33.12
CA SER A 23 3.44 -43.19 31.76
C SER A 23 2.39 -42.56 30.85
N PHE A 24 1.19 -42.33 31.37
CA PHE A 24 0.09 -41.69 30.65
C PHE A 24 0.45 -40.27 30.24
N LEU A 25 0.91 -39.46 31.19
CA LEU A 25 1.32 -38.07 30.95
C LEU A 25 2.50 -37.98 29.97
N ARG A 26 3.38 -38.98 29.94
CA ARG A 26 4.48 -39.02 28.98
C ARG A 26 3.95 -39.22 27.56
N ASP A 27 3.10 -40.22 27.35
CA ASP A 27 2.54 -40.53 26.04
C ASP A 27 1.62 -39.40 25.56
N GLU A 28 0.83 -38.81 26.46
CA GLU A 28 0.02 -37.59 26.22
C GLU A 28 0.91 -36.43 25.75
N GLN A 29 1.99 -36.17 26.48
CA GLN A 29 2.92 -35.10 26.14
C GLN A 29 3.63 -35.36 24.81
N THR A 30 3.96 -36.61 24.48
CA THR A 30 4.51 -36.98 23.18
C THR A 30 3.53 -36.66 22.05
N ALA A 31 2.25 -37.04 22.18
CA ALA A 31 1.22 -36.71 21.20
C ALA A 31 1.02 -35.19 21.05
N ILE A 32 0.95 -34.46 22.18
CA ILE A 32 0.88 -32.99 22.17
C ILE A 32 2.09 -32.38 21.47
N SER A 33 3.30 -32.89 21.72
CA SER A 33 4.52 -32.41 21.08
C SER A 33 4.52 -32.67 19.57
N LEU A 34 4.02 -33.81 19.10
CA LEU A 34 3.85 -34.07 17.67
C LEU A 34 2.86 -33.08 17.04
N LEU A 35 1.67 -32.92 17.64
CA LEU A 35 0.65 -31.98 17.14
C LEU A 35 1.15 -30.53 17.12
N THR A 36 1.83 -30.09 18.18
CA THR A 36 2.34 -28.71 18.28
C THR A 36 3.60 -28.44 17.46
N ALA A 37 4.36 -29.48 17.10
CA ALA A 37 5.46 -29.38 16.14
C ALA A 37 4.96 -29.37 14.68
N THR A 38 3.88 -30.11 14.39
CA THR A 38 3.29 -30.18 13.07
C THR A 38 2.43 -28.97 12.74
N PHE A 39 1.62 -28.47 13.68
CA PHE A 39 0.67 -27.37 13.43
C PHE A 39 1.08 -26.05 14.10
N THR A 40 1.13 -24.98 13.29
CA THR A 40 1.80 -23.72 13.62
C THR A 40 0.85 -22.59 14.00
N ASN A 41 -0.47 -22.77 13.94
CA ASN A 41 -1.45 -21.71 14.27
C ASN A 41 -1.15 -21.06 15.63
N ASN A 42 -1.25 -19.73 15.71
CA ASN A 42 -1.05 -19.00 16.97
C ASN A 42 -2.34 -18.97 17.81
N ILE A 43 -2.75 -20.15 18.29
CA ILE A 43 -3.97 -20.36 19.08
C ILE A 43 -3.69 -21.23 20.29
N THR A 44 -4.54 -21.11 21.30
CA THR A 44 -4.56 -22.00 22.47
C THR A 44 -5.82 -22.86 22.43
N LEU A 45 -5.65 -24.17 22.46
CA LEU A 45 -6.72 -25.16 22.60
C LEU A 45 -6.72 -25.73 24.01
N THR A 46 -7.90 -25.99 24.57
CA THR A 46 -8.06 -26.58 25.91
C THR A 46 -8.87 -27.86 25.83
N PHE A 47 -8.33 -28.97 26.31
CA PHE A 47 -9.03 -30.25 26.34
C PHE A 47 -9.17 -30.78 27.77
N ASN A 48 -10.28 -31.47 28.05
CA ASN A 48 -10.39 -32.28 29.26
C ASN A 48 -10.08 -33.73 28.90
N VAL A 49 -9.10 -34.31 29.59
CA VAL A 49 -8.55 -35.63 29.25
C VAL A 49 -8.76 -36.58 30.43
N GLY A 50 -9.41 -37.72 30.18
CA GLY A 50 -9.65 -38.76 31.18
C GLY A 50 -8.83 -40.02 30.92
N PHE A 51 -8.30 -40.64 31.98
CA PHE A 51 -7.66 -41.96 31.90
C PHE A 51 -8.59 -43.03 32.45
N GLY A 52 -9.11 -43.89 31.57
CA GLY A 52 -10.15 -44.87 31.89
C GLY A 52 -11.56 -44.26 32.06
N SER A 53 -11.70 -42.95 31.83
CA SER A 53 -12.96 -42.21 31.94
C SER A 53 -13.15 -41.22 30.78
N TYR A 54 -14.40 -40.83 30.53
CA TYR A 54 -14.80 -39.82 29.57
C TYR A 54 -15.97 -39.02 30.14
N GLY A 55 -15.89 -37.69 30.13
CA GLY A 55 -16.94 -36.82 30.69
C GLY A 55 -17.23 -37.05 32.18
N GLY A 56 -16.25 -37.54 32.94
CA GLY A 56 -16.40 -37.87 34.36
C GLY A 56 -17.02 -39.24 34.65
N GLN A 57 -17.25 -40.09 33.63
CA GLN A 57 -17.79 -41.45 33.75
C GLN A 57 -16.76 -42.48 33.32
N THR A 58 -16.73 -43.66 33.96
CA THR A 58 -15.84 -44.77 33.56
C THR A 58 -16.17 -45.24 32.14
N LEU A 59 -15.14 -45.48 31.31
CA LEU A 59 -15.31 -46.07 30.00
C LEU A 59 -15.79 -47.53 30.11
N ASN A 60 -16.84 -47.88 29.38
CA ASN A 60 -17.43 -49.23 29.40
C ASN A 60 -16.49 -50.30 28.83
N ASN A 61 -15.59 -49.92 27.91
CA ASN A 61 -14.53 -50.76 27.37
C ASN A 61 -13.19 -50.04 27.60
N GLN A 62 -12.20 -50.76 28.13
CA GLN A 62 -10.89 -50.20 28.44
C GLN A 62 -9.89 -50.35 27.29
N ASN A 63 -10.25 -51.06 26.21
CA ASN A 63 -9.48 -51.16 24.97
C ASN A 63 -10.00 -50.19 23.90
N THR A 64 -10.71 -49.13 24.30
CA THR A 64 -11.27 -48.11 23.40
C THR A 64 -10.90 -46.73 23.88
N ALA A 65 -10.80 -45.80 22.94
CA ALA A 65 -10.70 -44.39 23.20
C ALA A 65 -11.95 -43.69 22.64
N VAL A 66 -12.27 -42.51 23.17
CA VAL A 66 -13.47 -41.74 22.78
C VAL A 66 -13.18 -40.25 22.94
N ALA A 67 -13.61 -39.44 21.99
CA ALA A 67 -13.58 -38.00 22.08
C ALA A 67 -14.79 -37.33 21.41
N ALA A 68 -14.97 -36.05 21.73
CA ALA A 68 -15.91 -35.19 21.03
C ALA A 68 -15.50 -33.72 21.12
N VAL A 69 -15.94 -32.94 20.14
CA VAL A 69 -15.89 -31.48 20.22
C VAL A 69 -16.91 -30.97 21.25
N ASN A 70 -16.62 -29.81 21.86
CA ASN A 70 -17.60 -29.14 22.70
C ASN A 70 -18.61 -28.35 21.86
N THR A 71 -19.73 -28.98 21.51
CA THR A 71 -20.82 -28.35 20.73
C THR A 71 -21.50 -27.16 21.42
N ASN A 72 -21.24 -26.93 22.72
CA ASN A 72 -21.65 -25.70 23.40
C ASN A 72 -20.72 -24.52 23.14
N ALA A 73 -19.46 -24.78 22.78
CA ALA A 73 -18.49 -23.77 22.39
C ALA A 73 -18.42 -23.55 20.87
N ALA A 74 -19.05 -24.42 20.07
CA ALA A 74 -19.09 -24.32 18.61
C ALA A 74 -19.70 -23.01 18.09
N VAL A 75 -19.26 -22.60 16.91
CA VAL A 75 -19.73 -21.42 16.17
C VAL A 75 -20.71 -21.88 15.08
N PHE A 76 -21.91 -21.32 15.06
CA PHE A 76 -22.95 -21.70 14.09
C PHE A 76 -22.97 -20.69 12.95
N LEU A 77 -22.78 -21.16 11.71
CA LEU A 77 -22.62 -20.34 10.52
C LEU A 77 -23.57 -20.78 9.40
N THR A 78 -23.93 -19.83 8.55
CA THR A 78 -24.47 -20.13 7.22
C THR A 78 -23.35 -20.63 6.29
N TYR A 79 -23.72 -21.36 5.23
CA TYR A 79 -22.76 -21.78 4.21
C TYR A 79 -21.96 -20.60 3.64
N SER A 80 -22.60 -19.47 3.35
CA SER A 80 -21.92 -18.27 2.85
C SER A 80 -20.86 -17.75 3.82
N GLN A 81 -21.12 -17.80 5.13
CA GLN A 81 -20.17 -17.38 6.16
C GLN A 81 -19.02 -18.38 6.31
N LEU A 82 -19.33 -19.68 6.33
CA LEU A 82 -18.32 -20.74 6.40
C LEU A 82 -17.43 -20.75 5.16
N ARG A 83 -18.01 -20.59 3.97
CA ARG A 83 -17.28 -20.46 2.71
C ARG A 83 -16.30 -19.29 2.75
N THR A 84 -16.73 -18.12 3.23
CA THR A 84 -15.83 -16.97 3.39
C THR A 84 -14.70 -17.29 4.38
N ALA A 85 -15.01 -17.92 5.52
CA ALA A 85 -13.99 -18.32 6.49
C ALA A 85 -12.98 -19.32 5.90
N LEU A 86 -13.44 -20.31 5.14
CA LEU A 86 -12.57 -21.32 4.50
C LEU A 86 -11.71 -20.75 3.38
N LEU A 87 -12.26 -19.86 2.54
CA LEU A 87 -11.48 -19.20 1.48
C LEU A 87 -10.45 -18.21 2.04
N THR A 88 -10.74 -17.62 3.20
CA THR A 88 -9.86 -16.62 3.83
C THR A 88 -8.79 -17.29 4.69
N SER A 89 -9.19 -18.24 5.54
CA SER A 89 -8.36 -18.79 6.62
C SER A 89 -8.09 -20.28 6.49
N GLY A 90 -8.75 -20.99 5.57
CA GLY A 90 -8.49 -22.41 5.28
C GLY A 90 -7.20 -22.61 4.49
N GLN A 91 -6.77 -23.86 4.39
CA GLN A 91 -5.52 -24.22 3.72
C GLN A 91 -5.58 -24.00 2.21
N PRO A 92 -4.55 -23.38 1.61
CA PRO A 92 -4.60 -23.01 0.21
C PRO A 92 -4.66 -24.23 -0.71
N ASN A 93 -5.35 -24.08 -1.85
CA ASN A 93 -5.65 -25.14 -2.82
C ASN A 93 -6.62 -26.25 -2.37
N PHE A 94 -7.01 -26.32 -1.09
CA PHE A 94 -8.03 -27.27 -0.62
C PHE A 94 -9.43 -26.71 -0.80
N PHE A 95 -9.63 -25.44 -0.49
CA PHE A 95 -10.92 -24.77 -0.69
C PHE A 95 -10.71 -23.61 -1.65
N THR A 96 -11.24 -23.75 -2.84
CA THR A 96 -11.16 -22.77 -3.93
C THR A 96 -12.55 -22.38 -4.37
N GLY A 97 -12.68 -21.27 -5.10
CA GLY A 97 -13.95 -20.90 -5.73
C GLY A 97 -14.51 -21.98 -6.66
N ALA A 98 -13.66 -22.88 -7.18
CA ALA A 98 -14.05 -23.97 -8.07
C ALA A 98 -14.70 -25.15 -7.34
N ASN A 99 -14.24 -25.49 -6.13
CA ASN A 99 -14.76 -26.63 -5.35
C ASN A 99 -15.69 -26.23 -4.19
N LEU A 100 -15.76 -24.93 -3.85
CA LEU A 100 -16.77 -24.29 -3.01
C LEU A 100 -17.55 -23.23 -3.82
N PRO A 101 -18.62 -23.63 -4.54
CA PRO A 101 -19.38 -22.73 -5.39
C PRO A 101 -20.01 -21.57 -4.59
N ALA A 102 -20.15 -20.41 -5.22
CA ALA A 102 -20.84 -19.28 -4.59
C ALA A 102 -22.34 -19.57 -4.41
N GLY A 103 -22.91 -19.15 -3.28
CA GLY A 103 -24.33 -19.30 -2.96
C GLY A 103 -24.60 -19.41 -1.47
N ASP A 104 -25.87 -19.64 -1.11
CA ASP A 104 -26.33 -19.77 0.28
C ASP A 104 -26.40 -21.23 0.76
N SER A 105 -26.05 -22.19 -0.10
CA SER A 105 -26.00 -23.62 0.23
C SER A 105 -24.99 -24.39 -0.63
N ILE A 106 -24.57 -25.56 -0.14
CA ILE A 106 -23.76 -26.54 -0.89
C ILE A 106 -24.41 -27.92 -0.79
N ASN A 107 -24.67 -28.55 -1.94
CA ASN A 107 -25.50 -29.77 -2.07
C ASN A 107 -26.81 -29.72 -1.24
N GLY A 108 -27.44 -28.53 -1.14
CA GLY A 108 -28.70 -28.32 -0.41
C GLY A 108 -28.55 -28.04 1.09
N ILE A 109 -27.32 -27.97 1.62
CA ILE A 109 -27.05 -27.66 3.03
C ILE A 109 -26.66 -26.19 3.19
N SER A 110 -27.39 -25.47 4.05
CA SER A 110 -27.17 -24.04 4.33
C SER A 110 -26.60 -23.75 5.72
N ASN A 111 -26.66 -24.71 6.65
CA ASN A 111 -26.36 -24.47 8.06
C ASN A 111 -25.27 -25.43 8.54
N PHE A 112 -24.19 -24.85 9.04
CA PHE A 112 -23.04 -25.57 9.54
C PHE A 112 -22.75 -25.15 10.98
N TYR A 113 -22.24 -26.06 11.78
CA TYR A 113 -21.49 -25.68 12.97
C TYR A 113 -20.00 -25.81 12.66
N VAL A 114 -19.19 -25.03 13.35
CA VAL A 114 -17.74 -25.08 13.34
C VAL A 114 -17.30 -25.33 14.77
N SER A 115 -16.56 -26.40 15.01
CA SER A 115 -15.96 -26.70 16.32
C SER A 115 -15.18 -25.50 16.85
N SER A 116 -15.11 -25.29 18.17
CA SER A 116 -14.37 -24.13 18.70
C SER A 116 -12.87 -24.20 18.38
N SER A 117 -12.32 -25.41 18.27
CA SER A 117 -10.97 -25.68 17.77
C SER A 117 -10.77 -25.13 16.36
N ALA A 118 -11.58 -25.57 15.38
CA ALA A 118 -11.50 -25.09 14.00
C ALA A 118 -11.86 -23.59 13.88
N ALA A 119 -12.84 -23.11 14.66
CA ALA A 119 -13.21 -21.70 14.68
C ALA A 119 -12.04 -20.81 15.11
N ARG A 120 -11.27 -21.22 16.12
CA ARG A 120 -10.02 -20.52 16.51
C ARG A 120 -8.99 -20.58 15.40
N ALA A 121 -8.83 -21.72 14.73
CA ALA A 121 -7.92 -21.87 13.60
C ALA A 121 -8.30 -20.93 12.44
N PHE A 122 -9.59 -20.74 12.18
CA PHE A 122 -10.11 -19.78 11.20
C PHE A 122 -10.08 -18.30 11.64
N GLY A 123 -9.73 -18.01 12.90
CA GLY A 123 -9.77 -16.66 13.47
C GLY A 123 -11.18 -16.16 13.81
N LEU A 124 -12.16 -17.06 13.91
CA LEU A 124 -13.55 -16.73 14.25
C LEU A 124 -13.72 -16.53 15.77
N ARG A 125 -14.66 -15.65 16.13
CA ARG A 125 -14.99 -15.39 17.54
C ARG A 125 -15.75 -16.57 18.15
N VAL A 126 -15.14 -17.23 19.13
CA VAL A 126 -15.79 -18.27 19.95
C VAL A 126 -16.67 -17.62 21.03
N PRO A 127 -18.00 -17.86 21.03
CA PRO A 127 -18.93 -17.09 21.86
C PRO A 127 -19.01 -17.54 23.33
N ASN A 128 -18.70 -18.82 23.63
CA ASN A 128 -18.86 -19.38 24.97
C ASN A 128 -17.52 -19.88 25.53
N PRO A 129 -17.16 -19.53 26.79
CA PRO A 129 -15.95 -20.02 27.43
C PRO A 129 -16.13 -21.46 27.93
N GLY A 130 -15.26 -22.36 27.51
CA GLY A 130 -15.22 -23.77 27.91
C GLY A 130 -14.04 -24.51 27.24
N PRO A 131 -13.76 -25.77 27.62
CA PRO A 131 -12.79 -26.59 26.88
C PRO A 131 -13.29 -26.78 25.44
N ASP A 132 -12.37 -26.85 24.49
CA ASP A 132 -12.67 -27.01 23.07
C ASP A 132 -13.14 -28.44 22.73
N GLY A 133 -12.74 -29.43 23.53
CA GLY A 133 -13.17 -30.81 23.39
C GLY A 133 -12.86 -31.68 24.61
N PHE A 134 -13.28 -32.93 24.52
CA PHE A 134 -13.15 -33.94 25.56
C PHE A 134 -12.49 -35.18 24.98
N VAL A 135 -11.56 -35.79 25.71
CA VAL A 135 -10.82 -36.99 25.30
C VAL A 135 -10.84 -37.99 26.45
N GLY A 136 -11.07 -39.26 26.14
CA GLY A 136 -11.02 -40.37 27.09
C GLY A 136 -10.21 -41.52 26.51
N ILE A 137 -9.13 -41.90 27.19
CA ILE A 137 -8.26 -43.01 26.77
C ILE A 137 -8.44 -44.19 27.72
N GLY A 138 -8.79 -45.35 27.18
CA GLY A 138 -8.94 -46.59 27.94
C GLY A 138 -7.63 -47.07 28.59
N THR A 139 -7.74 -47.74 29.74
CA THR A 139 -6.57 -48.25 30.50
C THR A 139 -5.89 -49.47 29.87
N GLY A 140 -6.50 -50.07 28.86
CA GLY A 140 -6.01 -51.24 28.13
C GLY A 140 -4.98 -50.94 27.04
N PHE A 141 -4.79 -49.67 26.65
CA PHE A 141 -3.77 -49.29 25.68
C PHE A 141 -2.35 -49.45 26.26
N THR A 142 -1.53 -50.22 25.57
CA THR A 142 -0.12 -50.42 25.88
C THR A 142 0.64 -49.09 25.87
N PRO A 143 1.44 -48.74 26.90
CA PRO A 143 2.24 -47.52 26.89
C PRO A 143 3.22 -47.48 25.71
N GLY A 144 3.49 -46.28 25.19
CA GLY A 144 4.29 -46.07 23.98
C GLY A 144 3.42 -45.84 22.74
N ALA A 145 3.90 -46.26 21.57
CA ALA A 145 3.30 -45.92 20.28
C ALA A 145 1.78 -46.19 20.17
N PRO A 146 1.22 -47.32 20.63
CA PRO A 146 -0.23 -47.56 20.52
C PRO A 146 -1.09 -46.55 21.30
N ARG A 147 -0.59 -46.09 22.45
CA ARG A 147 -1.30 -45.07 23.23
C ARG A 147 -1.08 -43.68 22.67
N VAL A 148 0.10 -43.40 22.13
CA VAL A 148 0.36 -42.14 21.42
C VAL A 148 -0.58 -42.01 20.23
N ASP A 149 -0.78 -43.08 19.46
CA ASP A 149 -1.74 -43.06 18.33
C ASP A 149 -3.16 -42.89 18.81
N ALA A 150 -3.56 -43.53 19.91
CA ALA A 150 -4.87 -43.30 20.51
C ALA A 150 -5.06 -41.83 20.92
N PHE A 151 -4.04 -41.18 21.47
CA PHE A 151 -4.09 -39.74 21.74
C PHE A 151 -4.18 -38.91 20.46
N LEU A 152 -3.38 -39.19 19.43
CA LEU A 152 -3.43 -38.47 18.15
C LEU A 152 -4.81 -38.58 17.52
N HIS A 153 -5.37 -39.80 17.49
CA HIS A 153 -6.70 -40.11 17.00
C HIS A 153 -7.77 -39.25 17.69
N GLU A 154 -7.81 -39.30 19.02
CA GLU A 154 -8.85 -38.63 19.81
C GLU A 154 -8.67 -37.11 19.88
N PHE A 155 -7.43 -36.62 19.90
CA PHE A 155 -7.18 -35.19 19.75
C PHE A 155 -7.65 -34.71 18.37
N GLY A 156 -7.50 -35.51 17.32
CA GLY A 156 -8.08 -35.23 15.99
C GLY A 156 -9.59 -34.98 16.07
N HIS A 157 -10.35 -35.87 16.73
CA HIS A 157 -11.79 -35.66 16.96
C HIS A 157 -12.08 -34.39 17.77
N ALA A 158 -11.38 -34.19 18.90
CA ALA A 158 -11.55 -32.99 19.73
C ALA A 158 -11.15 -31.67 19.01
N MET A 159 -10.28 -31.77 18.00
CA MET A 159 -9.85 -30.65 17.16
C MET A 159 -10.82 -30.34 16.01
N GLY A 160 -11.83 -31.18 15.76
CA GLY A 160 -12.88 -30.92 14.76
C GLY A 160 -13.22 -32.11 13.86
N ARG A 161 -12.48 -33.23 13.91
CA ARG A 161 -12.79 -34.46 13.16
C ARG A 161 -14.00 -35.21 13.75
N TYR A 162 -15.01 -34.55 14.29
CA TYR A 162 -16.17 -35.23 14.90
C TYR A 162 -17.45 -34.89 14.14
N ASP A 163 -18.24 -35.91 13.77
CA ASP A 163 -19.31 -35.80 12.78
C ASP A 163 -20.70 -36.31 13.20
N PRO A 164 -21.33 -35.74 14.25
CA PRO A 164 -22.78 -35.81 14.41
C PRO A 164 -23.45 -34.46 14.15
N ASN A 165 -24.63 -34.54 13.56
CA ASN A 165 -25.47 -33.39 13.33
C ASN A 165 -26.01 -32.81 14.64
N VAL A 166 -25.98 -31.48 14.77
CA VAL A 166 -26.48 -30.78 15.96
C VAL A 166 -27.80 -30.11 15.66
N VAL A 167 -28.85 -30.43 16.42
CA VAL A 167 -30.16 -29.75 16.32
C VAL A 167 -30.26 -28.65 17.38
N ARG A 168 -30.40 -27.40 16.94
CA ARG A 168 -30.67 -26.25 17.83
C ARG A 168 -31.88 -25.49 17.33
N GLN A 169 -32.85 -25.28 18.24
CA GLN A 169 -34.08 -24.51 17.95
C GLN A 169 -34.84 -25.02 16.70
N GLY A 170 -34.77 -26.33 16.42
CA GLY A 170 -35.42 -26.94 15.26
C GLY A 170 -34.64 -26.84 13.95
N VAL A 171 -33.43 -26.27 13.96
CA VAL A 171 -32.51 -26.23 12.80
C VAL A 171 -31.41 -27.28 13.01
N THR A 172 -31.19 -28.10 11.99
CA THR A 172 -30.06 -29.03 11.93
C THR A 172 -28.84 -28.33 11.37
N TYR A 173 -27.73 -28.40 12.10
CA TYR A 173 -26.42 -27.91 11.70
C TYR A 173 -25.51 -29.09 11.45
N VAL A 174 -24.89 -29.11 10.28
CA VAL A 174 -23.96 -30.15 9.86
C VAL A 174 -22.53 -29.77 10.27
N SER A 175 -21.67 -30.74 10.54
CA SER A 175 -20.25 -30.52 10.85
C SER A 175 -19.55 -29.83 9.68
N GLU A 176 -18.60 -28.93 9.96
CA GLU A 176 -17.72 -28.38 8.93
C GLU A 176 -16.88 -29.47 8.25
N PHE A 177 -16.64 -30.57 8.96
CA PHE A 177 -15.82 -31.69 8.50
C PHE A 177 -16.41 -32.39 7.28
N ASP A 178 -17.74 -32.45 7.17
CA ASP A 178 -18.45 -33.08 6.04
C ASP A 178 -18.20 -32.39 4.69
N LEU A 179 -17.63 -31.17 4.68
CA LEU A 179 -17.19 -30.52 3.44
C LEU A 179 -16.11 -31.31 2.69
N MET A 180 -15.45 -32.25 3.36
CA MET A 180 -14.39 -33.10 2.82
C MET A 180 -14.84 -34.53 2.51
N ARG A 181 -16.12 -34.83 2.75
CA ARG A 181 -16.68 -36.18 2.69
C ARG A 181 -17.45 -36.36 1.39
N PHE A 182 -16.88 -37.08 0.44
CA PHE A 182 -17.42 -37.23 -0.91
C PHE A 182 -17.91 -38.65 -1.20
N VAL A 183 -19.00 -38.75 -1.96
CA VAL A 183 -19.46 -40.01 -2.57
C VAL A 183 -19.12 -40.07 -4.06
N SER A 184 -18.91 -38.91 -4.69
CA SER A 184 -18.41 -38.75 -6.06
C SER A 184 -17.90 -37.31 -6.26
N PRO A 185 -17.16 -37.00 -7.33
CA PRO A 185 -16.81 -35.62 -7.66
C PRO A 185 -18.04 -34.69 -7.64
N GLY A 186 -17.93 -33.57 -6.94
CA GLY A 186 -18.99 -32.56 -6.75
C GLY A 186 -20.13 -32.95 -5.81
N THR A 187 -20.15 -34.18 -5.27
CA THR A 187 -21.24 -34.68 -4.40
C THR A 187 -20.71 -35.11 -3.04
N ARG A 188 -21.15 -34.38 -2.01
CA ARG A 188 -20.78 -34.61 -0.61
C ARG A 188 -21.84 -35.40 0.15
N LEU A 189 -21.40 -36.04 1.23
CA LEU A 189 -22.26 -36.72 2.20
C LEU A 189 -22.36 -35.84 3.45
N PHE A 190 -23.58 -35.44 3.81
CA PHE A 190 -23.87 -34.57 4.95
C PHE A 190 -24.73 -35.29 6.02
N ASN A 191 -24.48 -36.58 6.22
CA ASN A 191 -25.25 -37.39 7.17
C ASN A 191 -24.34 -38.24 8.06
N ASP A 192 -24.80 -38.40 9.29
CA ASP A 192 -24.12 -39.06 10.42
C ASP A 192 -24.72 -40.45 10.71
N SER A 193 -25.37 -41.07 9.72
CA SER A 193 -26.04 -42.36 9.91
C SER A 193 -25.03 -43.51 10.04
N LEU A 194 -25.35 -44.48 10.91
CA LEU A 194 -24.63 -45.75 11.05
C LEU A 194 -25.56 -46.94 10.73
N PRO A 195 -25.15 -47.89 9.85
CA PRO A 195 -23.94 -47.86 9.04
C PRO A 195 -24.00 -46.72 8.00
N SER A 196 -22.86 -46.09 7.77
CA SER A 196 -22.75 -44.95 6.87
C SER A 196 -22.67 -45.37 5.41
N ALA A 197 -23.07 -44.47 4.50
CA ALA A 197 -22.85 -44.70 3.08
C ALA A 197 -21.34 -44.64 2.77
N PRO A 198 -20.81 -45.47 1.85
CA PRO A 198 -19.41 -45.40 1.46
C PRO A 198 -19.04 -43.99 0.97
N ALA A 199 -18.09 -43.36 1.62
CA ALA A 199 -17.59 -42.04 1.30
C ALA A 199 -16.06 -42.01 1.44
N TYR A 200 -15.43 -41.00 0.86
CA TYR A 200 -13.99 -40.83 0.90
C TYR A 200 -13.58 -39.39 1.19
N PHE A 201 -12.37 -39.25 1.72
CA PHE A 201 -11.72 -37.99 2.00
C PHE A 201 -11.19 -37.37 0.71
N SER A 202 -11.54 -36.11 0.45
CA SER A 202 -11.03 -35.36 -0.70
C SER A 202 -10.96 -33.86 -0.42
N LEU A 203 -9.98 -33.21 -1.05
CA LEU A 203 -9.70 -31.78 -0.91
C LEU A 203 -9.82 -31.00 -2.22
N ASP A 204 -10.17 -31.64 -3.33
CA ASP A 204 -10.22 -31.01 -4.66
C ASP A 204 -11.63 -31.10 -5.27
N GLY A 205 -12.66 -31.08 -4.41
CA GLY A 205 -14.05 -31.22 -4.85
C GLY A 205 -14.43 -32.66 -5.20
N GLY A 206 -13.69 -33.65 -4.71
CA GLY A 206 -13.99 -35.07 -4.87
C GLY A 206 -13.24 -35.74 -6.03
N ALA A 207 -12.26 -35.08 -6.65
CA ALA A 207 -11.49 -35.65 -7.77
C ALA A 207 -10.40 -36.62 -7.29
N SER A 208 -9.72 -36.31 -6.18
CA SER A 208 -8.79 -37.22 -5.49
C SER A 208 -9.49 -37.98 -4.37
N ARG A 209 -9.01 -39.20 -4.12
CA ARG A 209 -9.46 -40.08 -3.06
C ARG A 209 -8.29 -40.35 -2.13
N LEU A 210 -8.21 -39.61 -1.03
CA LEU A 210 -7.04 -39.57 -0.14
C LEU A 210 -7.10 -40.62 0.98
N ALA A 211 -8.30 -40.90 1.49
CA ALA A 211 -8.59 -41.93 2.48
C ALA A 211 -10.06 -42.35 2.34
N ASP A 212 -10.41 -43.51 2.89
CA ASP A 212 -11.80 -43.99 2.94
C ASP A 212 -12.36 -43.84 4.34
N TRP A 213 -13.59 -43.33 4.44
CA TRP A 213 -14.25 -43.11 5.73
C TRP A 213 -14.88 -44.40 6.26
N GLY A 214 -14.97 -44.48 7.58
CA GLY A 214 -15.62 -45.54 8.34
C GLY A 214 -17.08 -45.77 7.91
N ILE A 215 -17.46 -47.04 7.84
CA ILE A 215 -18.82 -47.45 7.47
C ILE A 215 -19.60 -47.90 8.71
N SER A 216 -18.97 -48.65 9.60
CA SER A 216 -19.62 -49.21 10.79
C SER A 216 -19.09 -48.62 12.11
N SER A 217 -17.96 -47.92 12.05
CA SER A 217 -17.40 -47.06 13.10
C SER A 217 -17.95 -45.63 12.99
N ASP A 218 -17.45 -44.70 13.81
CA ASP A 218 -17.75 -43.27 13.63
C ASP A 218 -17.43 -42.85 12.17
N PRO A 219 -18.33 -42.14 11.47
CA PRO A 219 -18.14 -41.78 10.06
C PRO A 219 -16.95 -40.85 9.78
N SER A 220 -16.30 -40.33 10.82
CA SER A 220 -15.11 -39.49 10.74
C SER A 220 -13.78 -40.25 10.88
N ASP A 221 -13.82 -41.58 11.09
CA ASP A 221 -12.63 -42.45 11.13
C ASP A 221 -12.18 -42.91 9.74
N PHE A 222 -10.90 -43.19 9.57
CA PHE A 222 -10.41 -43.88 8.37
C PHE A 222 -10.65 -45.40 8.45
N LEU A 223 -10.99 -46.00 7.32
CA LEU A 223 -11.30 -47.42 7.21
C LEU A 223 -10.01 -48.26 7.15
N ASN A 224 -9.82 -49.20 8.09
CA ASN A 224 -8.64 -50.07 8.11
C ASN A 224 -8.61 -51.09 6.94
N PRO A 225 -7.43 -51.65 6.63
CA PRO A 225 -7.32 -52.84 5.80
C PRO A 225 -8.12 -54.04 6.37
N PRO A 226 -8.72 -54.92 5.55
CA PRO A 226 -8.71 -54.93 4.08
C PRO A 226 -9.80 -54.03 3.45
N GLY A 227 -10.54 -53.26 4.25
CA GLY A 227 -11.60 -52.37 3.78
C GLY A 227 -11.08 -51.21 2.94
N SER A 228 -9.94 -50.64 3.31
CA SER A 228 -9.14 -49.73 2.49
C SER A 228 -7.64 -49.92 2.74
N ASN A 229 -6.83 -49.67 1.71
CA ASN A 229 -5.36 -49.71 1.79
C ASN A 229 -4.74 -48.32 1.56
N LEU A 230 -5.54 -47.25 1.62
CA LEU A 230 -5.07 -45.88 1.36
C LEU A 230 -4.30 -45.31 2.56
N THR A 231 -4.66 -45.72 3.78
CA THR A 231 -4.08 -45.29 5.06
C THR A 231 -3.76 -46.51 5.95
N PRO A 232 -2.85 -47.41 5.53
CA PRO A 232 -2.49 -48.56 6.36
C PRO A 232 -1.78 -48.12 7.63
N ASP A 233 -2.14 -48.73 8.76
CA ASP A 233 -1.52 -48.50 10.08
C ASP A 233 -1.50 -47.01 10.50
N ASP A 234 -2.55 -46.28 10.12
CA ASP A 234 -2.69 -44.84 10.30
C ASP A 234 -3.38 -44.50 11.64
N PRO A 235 -2.91 -43.47 12.38
CA PRO A 235 -3.50 -43.10 13.67
C PRO A 235 -4.99 -42.75 13.61
N PHE A 236 -5.50 -42.20 12.50
CA PHE A 236 -6.92 -41.81 12.38
C PHE A 236 -7.83 -42.99 11.95
N ASN A 237 -7.29 -44.20 11.87
CA ASN A 237 -8.07 -45.40 11.56
C ASN A 237 -9.06 -45.79 12.68
N GLU A 238 -10.16 -46.47 12.33
CA GLU A 238 -11.18 -47.00 13.25
C GLU A 238 -10.61 -48.00 14.28
N ILE A 239 -9.49 -48.65 13.94
CA ILE A 239 -8.67 -49.43 14.86
C ILE A 239 -7.28 -48.80 14.87
N VAL A 240 -6.89 -48.31 16.04
CA VAL A 240 -5.58 -47.69 16.31
C VAL A 240 -4.49 -48.76 16.40
N ASP A 241 -3.40 -48.58 15.63
CA ASP A 241 -2.23 -49.48 15.59
C ASP A 241 -1.04 -48.94 16.43
N ASP A 242 0.21 -49.03 15.96
CA ASP A 242 1.43 -48.77 16.75
C ASP A 242 2.50 -47.89 16.05
N LEU A 243 2.07 -47.00 15.17
CA LEU A 243 2.93 -46.13 14.37
C LEU A 243 3.61 -45.02 15.21
N GLY A 244 2.90 -44.43 16.17
CA GLY A 244 3.39 -43.42 17.11
C GLY A 244 3.71 -42.04 16.50
N GLN A 245 3.16 -41.71 15.33
CA GLN A 245 3.43 -40.46 14.58
C GLN A 245 2.25 -40.12 13.64
N LEU A 246 2.11 -38.85 13.27
CA LEU A 246 1.12 -38.39 12.28
C LEU A 246 1.53 -38.80 10.86
N THR A 247 0.56 -39.24 10.05
CA THR A 247 0.72 -39.47 8.61
C THR A 247 0.36 -38.23 7.80
N THR A 248 0.62 -38.27 6.50
CA THR A 248 0.16 -37.23 5.57
C THR A 248 -1.37 -37.10 5.56
N ALA A 249 -2.12 -38.20 5.71
CA ALA A 249 -3.58 -38.17 5.71
C ALA A 249 -4.11 -37.44 6.95
N ASP A 250 -3.53 -37.71 8.12
CA ASP A 250 -3.84 -37.02 9.38
C ASP A 250 -3.64 -35.51 9.25
N VAL A 251 -2.50 -35.12 8.67
CA VAL A 251 -2.15 -33.72 8.49
C VAL A 251 -3.12 -33.05 7.54
N LEU A 252 -3.39 -33.63 6.37
CA LEU A 252 -4.32 -33.08 5.38
C LEU A 252 -5.75 -32.93 5.93
N ALA A 253 -6.25 -33.92 6.67
CA ALA A 253 -7.58 -33.86 7.27
C ALA A 253 -7.69 -32.76 8.34
N THR A 254 -6.64 -32.61 9.15
CA THR A 254 -6.56 -31.55 10.17
C THR A 254 -6.36 -30.18 9.51
N GLU A 255 -5.59 -30.10 8.43
CA GLU A 255 -5.35 -28.87 7.69
C GLU A 255 -6.63 -28.28 7.09
N ALA A 256 -7.50 -29.14 6.59
CA ALA A 256 -8.77 -28.72 6.05
C ALA A 256 -9.81 -28.28 7.12
N LEU A 257 -9.54 -28.55 8.40
CA LEU A 257 -10.21 -27.91 9.54
C LEU A 257 -9.65 -26.51 9.89
N GLY A 258 -8.71 -25.99 9.09
CA GLY A 258 -8.11 -24.66 9.26
C GLY A 258 -6.76 -24.63 9.97
N PHE A 259 -6.23 -25.80 10.34
CA PHE A 259 -4.92 -25.86 10.97
C PHE A 259 -3.80 -25.71 9.92
N THR A 260 -2.77 -24.94 10.24
CA THR A 260 -1.63 -24.68 9.37
C THR A 260 -0.51 -25.65 9.69
N SER A 261 -0.19 -26.60 8.81
CA SER A 261 0.91 -27.53 9.04
C SER A 261 2.25 -27.03 8.52
N THR A 262 3.31 -27.79 8.79
CA THR A 262 4.65 -27.62 8.23
C THR A 262 4.89 -28.44 6.95
N LEU A 263 3.91 -29.23 6.47
CA LEU A 263 4.02 -30.01 5.24
C LEU A 263 3.81 -29.12 4.00
N PRO A 264 4.58 -29.30 2.91
CA PRO A 264 4.42 -28.50 1.70
C PRO A 264 3.18 -28.84 0.88
N VAL A 265 2.64 -27.81 0.23
CA VAL A 265 1.87 -27.93 -1.02
C VAL A 265 2.73 -28.70 -2.02
N VAL A 266 2.27 -29.84 -2.56
CA VAL A 266 3.04 -30.64 -3.53
C VAL A 266 2.82 -30.15 -4.96
N ASN A 267 3.78 -29.39 -5.48
CA ASN A 267 3.86 -28.89 -6.84
C ASN A 267 4.72 -29.81 -7.75
N PRO A 268 4.41 -29.88 -9.06
CA PRO A 268 5.27 -30.53 -10.05
C PRO A 268 6.65 -29.88 -10.15
N SER A 269 7.66 -30.66 -10.53
CA SER A 269 8.99 -30.17 -10.91
C SER A 269 8.91 -29.11 -12.03
N PRO A 270 9.86 -28.15 -12.08
CA PRO A 270 9.95 -27.16 -13.15
C PRO A 270 9.91 -27.79 -14.54
N PRO A 271 9.10 -27.25 -15.48
CA PRO A 271 9.09 -27.71 -16.87
C PRO A 271 10.47 -27.66 -17.52
N ALA A 272 10.71 -28.53 -18.50
CA ALA A 272 11.93 -28.46 -19.31
C ALA A 272 12.05 -27.10 -20.02
N GLY A 273 13.24 -26.51 -19.99
CA GLY A 273 13.50 -25.19 -20.55
C GLY A 273 13.34 -24.03 -19.57
N THR A 274 12.96 -24.31 -18.32
CA THR A 274 13.05 -23.33 -17.23
C THR A 274 14.51 -22.94 -17.03
N THR A 275 14.78 -21.63 -17.02
CA THR A 275 16.12 -21.06 -16.83
C THR A 275 16.17 -20.11 -15.63
N ALA A 276 15.02 -19.63 -15.16
CA ALA A 276 14.88 -18.82 -13.97
C ALA A 276 13.53 -19.08 -13.29
N VAL A 277 13.43 -18.72 -12.01
CA VAL A 277 12.18 -18.63 -11.28
C VAL A 277 11.91 -17.20 -10.82
N MET A 278 10.64 -16.86 -10.65
CA MET A 278 10.19 -15.66 -9.96
C MET A 278 9.31 -16.07 -8.79
N VAL A 279 9.55 -15.49 -7.61
CA VAL A 279 8.70 -15.74 -6.44
C VAL A 279 7.97 -14.45 -6.07
N LEU A 280 6.66 -14.54 -5.89
CA LEU A 280 5.79 -13.45 -5.46
C LEU A 280 5.13 -13.79 -4.12
N ARG A 281 4.78 -12.77 -3.34
CA ARG A 281 4.00 -12.89 -2.11
C ARG A 281 2.78 -12.00 -2.19
N GLN A 282 1.62 -12.52 -1.81
CA GLN A 282 0.41 -11.72 -1.72
C GLN A 282 0.46 -10.76 -0.52
N THR A 283 -0.03 -9.55 -0.74
CA THR A 283 -0.11 -8.45 0.20
C THR A 283 -1.55 -7.94 0.16
N SER A 284 -2.12 -7.63 1.32
CA SER A 284 -3.55 -7.28 1.42
C SER A 284 -3.87 -5.92 0.81
N VAL A 285 -4.96 -5.86 0.04
CA VAL A 285 -5.78 -4.64 -0.12
C VAL A 285 -7.03 -4.82 0.75
N PRO A 286 -7.51 -3.78 1.49
CA PRO A 286 -8.82 -3.84 2.15
C PRO A 286 -9.92 -4.23 1.14
N PRO A 287 -10.85 -5.14 1.49
CA PRO A 287 -11.22 -5.57 2.84
C PRO A 287 -10.63 -6.93 3.28
N THR A 288 -9.72 -7.55 2.54
CA THR A 288 -9.24 -8.92 2.83
C THR A 288 -7.95 -8.96 3.65
N ILE A 289 -7.91 -9.89 4.61
CA ILE A 289 -6.83 -10.11 5.57
C ILE A 289 -5.56 -10.63 4.86
N THR A 290 -4.39 -10.19 5.32
CA THR A 290 -3.06 -10.66 4.89
C THR A 290 -2.92 -12.17 5.08
N ASP A 291 -2.84 -12.93 3.99
CA ASP A 291 -2.80 -14.40 4.07
C ASP A 291 -1.39 -15.00 3.95
N GLY A 292 -0.38 -14.16 3.66
CA GLY A 292 1.02 -14.60 3.58
C GLY A 292 1.25 -15.62 2.46
N THR A 293 0.42 -15.62 1.41
CA THR A 293 0.54 -16.57 0.30
C THR A 293 1.75 -16.24 -0.58
N TYR A 294 2.49 -17.28 -0.99
CA TYR A 294 3.60 -17.20 -1.93
C TYR A 294 3.28 -17.99 -3.20
N GLN A 295 3.71 -17.47 -4.35
CA GLN A 295 3.65 -18.12 -5.65
C GLN A 295 5.03 -18.19 -6.25
N ILE A 296 5.30 -19.28 -6.97
CA ILE A 296 6.50 -19.48 -7.78
C ILE A 296 6.12 -19.60 -9.25
N TYR A 297 6.91 -18.97 -10.10
CA TYR A 297 6.74 -18.97 -11.55
C TYR A 297 8.01 -19.50 -12.19
N ASP A 298 7.86 -20.56 -12.99
CA ASP A 298 8.93 -21.11 -13.83
C ASP A 298 9.01 -20.30 -15.12
N ILE A 299 10.18 -19.74 -15.43
CA ILE A 299 10.39 -18.84 -16.56
C ILE A 299 11.52 -19.35 -17.45
N GLY A 300 11.31 -19.28 -18.75
CA GLY A 300 12.34 -19.57 -19.75
C GLY A 300 11.90 -19.15 -21.14
N ASN A 301 12.87 -18.94 -22.03
CA ASN A 301 12.63 -18.50 -23.41
C ASN A 301 11.69 -17.26 -23.49
N ASN A 302 11.90 -16.29 -22.60
CA ASN A 302 11.09 -15.06 -22.50
C ASN A 302 9.60 -15.26 -22.17
N ALA A 303 9.23 -16.39 -21.55
CA ALA A 303 7.85 -16.68 -21.19
C ALA A 303 7.74 -17.35 -19.81
N ILE A 304 6.60 -17.17 -19.16
CA ILE A 304 6.18 -17.99 -18.03
C ILE A 304 5.79 -19.37 -18.58
N LEU A 305 6.49 -20.41 -18.13
CA LEU A 305 6.26 -21.80 -18.53
C LEU A 305 5.23 -22.48 -17.63
N ALA A 306 5.29 -22.18 -16.33
CA ALA A 306 4.32 -22.65 -15.34
C ALA A 306 4.28 -21.71 -14.13
N SER A 307 3.21 -21.82 -13.33
CA SER A 307 3.05 -21.09 -12.09
C SER A 307 2.38 -21.98 -11.05
N TYR A 308 2.86 -21.92 -9.81
CA TYR A 308 2.35 -22.73 -8.71
C TYR A 308 2.25 -21.91 -7.43
N GLN A 309 1.30 -22.26 -6.56
CA GLN A 309 1.28 -21.72 -5.22
C GLN A 309 2.34 -22.45 -4.39
N LEU A 310 3.30 -21.70 -3.88
CA LEU A 310 4.45 -22.23 -3.15
C LEU A 310 4.11 -22.56 -1.68
N GLY A 311 3.19 -21.79 -1.07
CA GLY A 311 2.71 -22.02 0.30
C GLY A 311 2.24 -20.73 0.96
N ARG A 312 1.91 -20.79 2.26
CA ARG A 312 1.71 -19.60 3.11
C ARG A 312 2.82 -19.52 4.13
N VAL A 313 3.53 -18.38 4.18
CA VAL A 313 4.50 -18.08 5.24
C VAL A 313 3.98 -16.87 6.01
N GLY A 314 4.05 -16.91 7.35
CA GLY A 314 3.40 -15.97 8.26
C GLY A 314 3.45 -14.51 7.79
N ALA A 315 2.35 -13.77 8.00
CA ALA A 315 2.20 -12.40 7.51
C ALA A 315 3.26 -11.42 8.04
N ASP A 316 3.94 -11.79 9.12
CA ASP A 316 5.04 -11.09 9.78
C ASP A 316 6.41 -11.28 9.09
N TRP A 317 6.56 -12.26 8.21
CA TRP A 317 7.80 -12.47 7.46
C TRP A 317 7.81 -11.70 6.14
N ARG A 318 8.95 -11.06 5.87
CA ARG A 318 9.19 -10.28 4.64
C ARG A 318 10.32 -10.88 3.84
N PHE A 319 10.23 -10.78 2.52
CA PHE A 319 11.32 -11.16 1.63
C PHE A 319 12.61 -10.42 1.99
N VAL A 320 13.73 -11.12 1.85
CA VAL A 320 15.07 -10.54 1.84
C VAL A 320 15.70 -10.78 0.47
N THR A 321 15.80 -12.03 0.04
CA THR A 321 16.31 -12.40 -1.29
C THR A 321 15.94 -13.85 -1.62
N LEU A 322 16.14 -14.22 -2.88
CA LEU A 322 16.34 -15.61 -3.29
C LEU A 322 17.84 -15.91 -3.34
N GLY A 323 18.25 -17.16 -3.10
CA GLY A 323 19.66 -17.52 -3.13
C GLY A 323 19.93 -19.01 -2.98
N ARG A 324 21.22 -19.35 -2.97
CA ARG A 324 21.72 -20.70 -2.66
C ARG A 324 22.16 -20.73 -1.20
N PHE A 325 21.28 -21.15 -0.29
CA PHE A 325 21.56 -21.23 1.15
C PHE A 325 21.78 -22.68 1.61
N ASN A 326 21.26 -23.65 0.84
CA ASN A 326 21.51 -25.08 0.99
C ASN A 326 21.90 -25.74 -0.34
N ASP A 327 22.77 -26.75 -0.32
CA ASP A 327 23.18 -27.50 -1.52
C ASP A 327 22.04 -28.44 -1.95
N GLY A 328 21.10 -27.94 -2.77
CA GLY A 328 19.96 -28.71 -3.26
C GLY A 328 19.20 -28.09 -4.44
N ASP A 329 19.06 -26.76 -4.51
CA ASP A 329 18.45 -26.02 -5.64
C ASP A 329 18.89 -24.54 -5.59
N THR A 330 18.54 -23.72 -6.58
CA THR A 330 19.01 -22.32 -6.75
C THR A 330 18.00 -21.24 -6.39
N SER A 331 17.01 -21.53 -5.55
CA SER A 331 15.92 -20.59 -5.31
C SER A 331 15.38 -20.62 -3.89
N ASP A 332 16.23 -20.91 -2.90
CA ASP A 332 15.83 -20.83 -1.50
C ASP A 332 15.41 -19.40 -1.16
N MET A 333 14.36 -19.26 -0.34
CA MET A 333 13.89 -17.96 0.13
C MET A 333 14.55 -17.63 1.46
N LEU A 334 15.20 -16.46 1.54
CA LEU A 334 15.57 -15.86 2.82
C LEU A 334 14.52 -14.81 3.19
N LEU A 335 13.92 -14.98 4.37
CA LEU A 335 12.95 -14.06 4.94
C LEU A 335 13.48 -13.45 6.24
N ARG A 336 12.97 -12.26 6.58
CA ARG A 336 13.24 -11.58 7.85
C ARG A 336 11.96 -11.14 8.52
N ASN A 337 11.89 -11.36 9.82
CA ASN A 337 10.84 -10.82 10.67
C ASN A 337 11.24 -9.39 11.10
N PRO A 338 10.48 -8.35 10.74
CA PRO A 338 10.82 -6.96 11.01
C PRO A 338 10.62 -6.57 12.48
N THR A 339 9.92 -7.37 13.28
CA THR A 339 9.67 -7.11 14.71
C THR A 339 10.73 -7.75 15.60
N SER A 340 11.18 -8.96 15.27
CA SER A 340 12.20 -9.67 16.05
C SER A 340 13.61 -9.54 15.49
N GLY A 341 13.76 -9.18 14.21
CA GLY A 341 15.03 -9.19 13.49
C GLY A 341 15.52 -10.60 13.14
N ALA A 342 14.70 -11.62 13.36
CA ALA A 342 14.99 -13.01 13.00
C ALA A 342 15.07 -13.21 11.49
N PHE A 343 16.05 -13.98 11.05
CA PHE A 343 16.18 -14.48 9.68
C PHE A 343 15.79 -15.96 9.61
N GLN A 344 15.07 -16.34 8.56
CA GLN A 344 14.67 -17.71 8.31
C GLN A 344 14.84 -18.04 6.82
N VAL A 345 15.52 -19.15 6.56
CA VAL A 345 15.65 -19.75 5.23
C VAL A 345 14.51 -20.73 5.03
N TYR A 346 13.95 -20.75 3.83
CA TYR A 346 13.01 -21.75 3.35
C TYR A 346 13.63 -22.42 2.12
N ASP A 347 13.86 -23.73 2.22
CA ASP A 347 14.44 -24.53 1.16
C ASP A 347 13.39 -24.74 0.08
N ILE A 348 13.74 -24.45 -1.18
CA ILE A 348 12.83 -24.66 -2.30
C ILE A 348 13.43 -25.67 -3.25
N VAL A 349 12.72 -26.80 -3.46
CA VAL A 349 13.13 -27.84 -4.41
C VAL A 349 11.92 -28.23 -5.23
N ASN A 350 12.07 -28.27 -6.56
CA ASN A 350 11.00 -28.68 -7.48
C ASN A 350 9.69 -27.87 -7.29
N ASN A 351 9.76 -26.56 -7.11
CA ASN A 351 8.59 -25.71 -6.79
C ASN A 351 7.91 -25.97 -5.44
N ASN A 352 8.56 -26.70 -4.52
CA ASN A 352 8.03 -27.03 -3.19
C ASN A 352 8.91 -26.44 -2.09
N ILE A 353 8.32 -25.95 -1.01
CA ILE A 353 9.06 -25.66 0.22
C ILE A 353 9.40 -26.98 0.93
N THR A 354 10.63 -27.46 0.87
CA THR A 354 11.00 -28.77 1.44
C THR A 354 11.50 -28.70 2.87
N GLY A 355 11.77 -27.50 3.38
CA GLY A 355 12.28 -27.29 4.73
C GLY A 355 12.34 -25.82 5.10
N SER A 356 12.61 -25.55 6.38
CA SER A 356 12.96 -24.21 6.83
C SER A 356 14.00 -24.27 7.95
N ALA A 357 14.80 -23.23 8.07
CA ALA A 357 15.84 -23.14 9.09
C ALA A 357 15.99 -21.69 9.62
N SER A 358 15.99 -21.55 10.94
CA SER A 358 16.27 -20.28 11.59
C SER A 358 17.76 -19.98 11.56
N LEU A 359 18.13 -18.81 11.02
CA LEU A 359 19.50 -18.26 11.11
C LEU A 359 19.70 -17.41 12.37
N GLY A 360 18.64 -17.19 13.16
CA GLY A 360 18.65 -16.41 14.38
C GLY A 360 18.32 -14.92 14.17
N ALA A 361 18.26 -14.18 15.26
CA ALA A 361 17.96 -12.75 15.25
C ALA A 361 19.23 -11.89 15.17
N VAL A 362 19.18 -10.90 14.29
CA VAL A 362 20.14 -9.81 14.26
C VAL A 362 19.38 -8.51 14.57
N GLY A 363 19.99 -7.63 15.37
CA GLY A 363 19.35 -6.41 15.87
C GLY A 363 18.62 -5.60 14.78
N LEU A 364 17.53 -4.94 15.16
CA LEU A 364 16.66 -4.22 14.22
C LEU A 364 17.35 -3.07 13.45
N ASN A 365 18.45 -2.56 13.99
CA ASN A 365 19.35 -1.58 13.39
C ASN A 365 20.21 -2.13 12.23
N TRP A 366 20.30 -3.45 12.07
CA TRP A 366 21.00 -4.08 10.96
C TRP A 366 20.04 -4.47 9.85
N GLN A 367 20.39 -4.15 8.60
CA GLN A 367 19.65 -4.64 7.43
C GLN A 367 20.56 -5.25 6.38
N ALA A 368 19.96 -6.14 5.58
CA ALA A 368 20.62 -6.70 4.41
C ALA A 368 20.98 -5.58 3.43
N LEU A 369 22.29 -5.47 3.15
CA LEU A 369 22.85 -4.56 2.16
C LEU A 369 23.11 -5.29 0.84
N ALA A 370 23.69 -6.49 0.90
CA ALA A 370 24.21 -7.18 -0.27
C ALA A 370 24.27 -8.70 -0.06
N PHE A 371 24.16 -9.44 -1.16
CA PHE A 371 24.33 -10.89 -1.22
C PHE A 371 25.40 -11.21 -2.25
N GLY A 372 26.32 -12.11 -1.90
CA GLY A 372 27.57 -12.26 -2.66
C GLY A 372 28.36 -13.49 -2.24
N ASN A 373 29.30 -13.91 -3.08
CA ASN A 373 30.36 -14.83 -2.67
C ASN A 373 31.53 -13.99 -2.11
N PHE A 374 31.39 -13.50 -0.88
CA PHE A 374 32.38 -12.65 -0.21
C PHE A 374 33.48 -13.49 0.47
N GLY A 375 33.14 -14.71 0.89
CA GLY A 375 34.00 -15.65 1.61
C GLY A 375 34.76 -16.64 0.72
N SER A 376 34.47 -16.68 -0.59
CA SER A 376 35.13 -17.54 -1.60
C SER A 376 34.77 -19.04 -1.56
N PHE A 377 33.62 -19.41 -1.00
CA PHE A 377 33.15 -20.81 -0.89
C PHE A 377 31.99 -21.17 -1.83
N GLY A 378 31.55 -20.25 -2.70
CA GLY A 378 30.55 -20.52 -3.74
C GLY A 378 29.08 -20.45 -3.27
N ASN A 379 28.84 -20.28 -1.98
CA ASN A 379 27.51 -20.05 -1.40
C ASN A 379 27.15 -18.55 -1.37
N THR A 380 25.86 -18.27 -1.14
CA THR A 380 25.37 -16.88 -1.01
C THR A 380 25.60 -16.38 0.42
N ASP A 381 26.64 -15.58 0.63
CA ASP A 381 26.87 -14.87 1.89
C ASP A 381 25.96 -13.64 2.00
N MET A 382 25.65 -13.24 3.23
CA MET A 382 24.82 -12.06 3.52
C MET A 382 25.67 -10.96 4.15
N MET A 383 25.67 -9.77 3.55
CA MET A 383 26.23 -8.57 4.14
C MET A 383 25.11 -7.74 4.79
N LEU A 384 25.25 -7.45 6.07
CA LEU A 384 24.41 -6.53 6.80
C LEU A 384 25.11 -5.18 6.99
N ARG A 385 24.32 -4.11 6.98
CA ARG A 385 24.74 -2.75 7.32
C ARG A 385 23.96 -2.26 8.53
N ASP A 386 24.66 -1.65 9.47
CA ASP A 386 24.05 -0.91 10.56
C ASP A 386 23.61 0.48 10.07
N VAL A 387 22.33 0.83 10.23
CA VAL A 387 21.78 2.10 9.72
C VAL A 387 22.25 3.34 10.45
N ASN A 388 22.70 3.20 11.69
CA ASN A 388 23.08 4.33 12.53
C ASN A 388 24.55 4.69 12.34
N THR A 389 25.38 3.71 12.01
CA THR A 389 26.84 3.84 11.99
C THR A 389 27.45 3.59 10.62
N GLY A 390 26.74 2.89 9.73
CA GLY A 390 27.28 2.43 8.46
C GLY A 390 28.26 1.26 8.59
N ALA A 391 28.34 0.63 9.76
CA ALA A 391 29.16 -0.56 9.96
C ALA A 391 28.69 -1.71 9.05
N LEU A 392 29.64 -2.41 8.44
CA LEU A 392 29.39 -3.58 7.61
C LEU A 392 29.81 -4.87 8.31
N GLN A 393 28.95 -5.88 8.22
CA GLN A 393 29.18 -7.21 8.76
C GLN A 393 28.78 -8.25 7.72
N VAL A 394 29.66 -9.19 7.39
CA VAL A 394 29.33 -10.33 6.53
C VAL A 394 29.06 -11.57 7.38
N TYR A 395 28.07 -12.34 6.97
CA TYR A 395 27.67 -13.63 7.51
C TYR A 395 27.78 -14.67 6.41
N ASN A 396 28.60 -15.70 6.66
CA ASN A 396 28.70 -16.84 5.75
C ASN A 396 27.54 -17.79 6.03
N ILE A 397 26.80 -18.14 4.99
CA ILE A 397 25.65 -19.03 5.09
C ILE A 397 25.93 -20.27 4.24
N SER A 398 25.79 -21.44 4.84
CA SER A 398 25.92 -22.72 4.13
C SER A 398 25.17 -23.81 4.88
N ASN A 399 24.51 -24.71 4.16
CA ASN A 399 23.72 -25.80 4.74
C ASN A 399 22.74 -25.28 5.80
N ASN A 400 22.01 -24.21 5.46
CA ASN A 400 21.01 -23.62 6.33
C ASN A 400 21.51 -23.10 7.69
N ALA A 401 22.80 -22.82 7.80
CA ALA A 401 23.41 -22.31 9.02
C ALA A 401 24.39 -21.15 8.74
N ILE A 402 24.48 -20.23 9.71
CA ILE A 402 25.57 -19.26 9.75
C ILE A 402 26.84 -20.01 10.19
N THR A 403 27.82 -20.11 9.31
CA THR A 403 29.10 -20.80 9.58
C THR A 403 30.24 -19.86 9.96
N GLY A 404 30.06 -18.56 9.74
CA GLY A 404 31.02 -17.54 10.13
C GLY A 404 30.42 -16.14 10.08
N SER A 405 31.06 -15.21 10.77
CA SER A 405 30.76 -13.78 10.63
C SER A 405 32.03 -12.95 10.76
N ALA A 406 32.11 -11.83 10.03
CA ALA A 406 33.26 -10.93 10.07
C ALA A 406 32.84 -9.47 9.92
N SER A 407 33.46 -8.58 10.71
CA SER A 407 33.30 -7.13 10.56
C SER A 407 34.19 -6.62 9.43
N MET A 408 33.67 -5.69 8.63
CA MET A 408 34.35 -5.09 7.48
C MET A 408 34.64 -3.60 7.64
N GLY A 409 34.40 -3.05 8.84
CA GLY A 409 34.60 -1.64 9.12
C GLY A 409 33.39 -0.77 8.78
N LEU A 410 33.62 0.54 8.73
CA LEU A 410 32.59 1.56 8.52
C LEU A 410 32.60 2.05 7.07
N VAL A 411 31.41 2.15 6.48
CA VAL A 411 31.21 2.88 5.23
C VAL A 411 30.17 3.97 5.46
N GLY A 412 30.56 5.22 5.16
CA GLY A 412 29.78 6.43 5.47
C GLY A 412 28.33 6.34 5.00
N LEU A 413 27.40 6.88 5.80
CA LEU A 413 25.95 6.84 5.54
C LEU A 413 25.54 7.52 4.23
N ASP A 414 26.40 8.37 3.68
CA ASP A 414 26.26 9.01 2.37
C ASP A 414 26.50 8.06 1.18
N TRP A 415 27.00 6.85 1.41
CA TRP A 415 27.14 5.82 0.39
C TRP A 415 25.95 4.89 0.35
N GLN A 416 25.40 4.71 -0.85
CA GLN A 416 24.23 3.88 -1.16
C GLN A 416 24.66 2.67 -1.97
N PHE A 417 23.93 1.56 -1.82
CA PHE A 417 24.13 0.35 -2.62
C PHE A 417 24.00 0.65 -4.12
N SER A 418 24.93 0.14 -4.93
CA SER A 418 24.87 0.25 -6.39
C SER A 418 25.30 -1.03 -7.11
N GLY A 419 25.43 -2.15 -6.40
CA GLY A 419 25.65 -3.46 -7.00
C GLY A 419 26.64 -4.35 -6.25
N VAL A 420 26.58 -5.63 -6.59
CA VAL A 420 27.58 -6.66 -6.25
C VAL A 420 27.99 -7.33 -7.54
N GLY A 421 29.29 -7.51 -7.76
CA GLY A 421 29.80 -8.11 -8.99
C GLY A 421 31.31 -8.36 -8.93
N ASN A 422 31.86 -9.02 -9.93
CA ASN A 422 33.30 -9.28 -10.05
C ASN A 422 34.03 -8.08 -10.70
N PHE A 423 33.94 -6.90 -10.08
CA PHE A 423 34.48 -5.66 -10.66
C PHE A 423 36.02 -5.66 -10.71
N SER A 424 36.67 -6.37 -9.79
CA SER A 424 38.12 -6.49 -9.71
C SER A 424 38.71 -7.61 -10.58
N GLY A 425 37.88 -8.48 -11.16
CA GLY A 425 38.31 -9.61 -11.98
C GLY A 425 38.88 -10.81 -11.20
N ARG A 426 38.72 -10.84 -9.88
CA ARG A 426 39.31 -11.86 -8.98
C ARG A 426 38.41 -13.08 -8.74
N GLY A 427 37.18 -13.05 -9.22
CA GLY A 427 36.20 -14.14 -9.10
C GLY A 427 35.45 -14.18 -7.76
N THR A 428 35.75 -13.27 -6.84
CA THR A 428 34.95 -12.98 -5.64
C THR A 428 34.00 -11.82 -5.91
N SER A 429 32.94 -11.72 -5.11
CA SER A 429 31.99 -10.61 -5.19
C SER A 429 32.58 -9.35 -4.55
N ASP A 430 32.69 -8.27 -5.32
CA ASP A 430 33.03 -6.93 -4.86
C ASP A 430 31.76 -6.09 -4.63
N LEU A 431 31.86 -5.05 -3.81
CA LEU A 431 30.75 -4.15 -3.50
C LEU A 431 30.91 -2.83 -4.25
N LEU A 432 29.91 -2.43 -5.04
CA LEU A 432 29.86 -1.12 -5.66
C LEU A 432 28.87 -0.23 -4.90
N LEU A 433 29.36 0.93 -4.45
CA LEU A 433 28.54 1.93 -3.79
C LEU A 433 28.56 3.25 -4.57
N ARG A 434 27.46 3.98 -4.47
CA ARG A 434 27.30 5.31 -5.05
C ARG A 434 27.11 6.33 -3.95
N ASN A 435 27.86 7.42 -4.00
CA ASN A 435 27.71 8.52 -3.07
C ASN A 435 26.45 9.34 -3.41
N ALA A 436 25.55 9.46 -2.44
CA ALA A 436 24.26 10.13 -2.60
C ALA A 436 24.38 11.63 -2.88
N ASN A 437 25.47 12.26 -2.43
CA ASN A 437 25.65 13.71 -2.52
C ASN A 437 26.42 14.15 -3.79
N SER A 438 27.22 13.25 -4.37
CA SER A 438 28.08 13.58 -5.53
C SER A 438 27.82 12.71 -6.76
N GLY A 439 27.06 11.62 -6.63
CA GLY A 439 26.90 10.62 -7.68
C GLY A 439 28.19 9.89 -8.03
N GLY A 440 29.20 9.95 -7.15
CA GLY A 440 30.46 9.26 -7.31
C GLY A 440 30.33 7.75 -7.05
N LEU A 441 30.93 6.93 -7.90
CA LEU A 441 30.95 5.47 -7.79
C LEU A 441 32.27 4.99 -7.18
N GLN A 442 32.17 4.11 -6.19
CA GLN A 442 33.32 3.49 -5.54
C GLN A 442 33.15 1.98 -5.43
N VAL A 443 34.11 1.24 -5.98
CA VAL A 443 34.24 -0.21 -5.81
C VAL A 443 35.03 -0.48 -4.54
N TYR A 444 34.58 -1.46 -3.76
CA TYR A 444 35.27 -2.03 -2.61
C TYR A 444 35.57 -3.48 -2.89
N ASN A 445 36.86 -3.81 -2.96
CA ASN A 445 37.29 -5.15 -3.34
C ASN A 445 37.23 -6.05 -2.11
N ILE A 446 36.49 -7.15 -2.19
CA ILE A 446 36.24 -8.01 -1.04
C ILE A 446 36.85 -9.37 -1.29
N ASN A 447 37.65 -9.84 -0.34
CA ASN A 447 38.21 -11.18 -0.36
C ASN A 447 38.30 -11.72 1.06
N SER A 448 37.91 -12.99 1.25
CA SER A 448 37.90 -13.65 2.56
C SER A 448 37.17 -12.81 3.62
N ASN A 449 35.99 -12.28 3.27
CA ASN A 449 35.15 -11.43 4.12
C ASN A 449 35.82 -10.14 4.63
N GLN A 450 36.82 -9.62 3.93
CA GLN A 450 37.51 -8.39 4.29
C GLN A 450 37.62 -7.46 3.08
N ILE A 451 37.53 -6.14 3.33
CA ILE A 451 37.84 -5.13 2.32
C ILE A 451 39.36 -5.12 2.13
N THR A 452 39.82 -5.47 0.93
CA THR A 452 41.24 -5.52 0.57
C THR A 452 41.71 -4.32 -0.23
N GLY A 453 40.77 -3.52 -0.75
CA GLY A 453 41.04 -2.32 -1.52
C GLY A 453 39.75 -1.55 -1.80
N SER A 454 39.90 -0.32 -2.29
CA SER A 454 38.79 0.46 -2.80
C SER A 454 39.26 1.35 -3.94
N ALA A 455 38.41 1.58 -4.94
CA ALA A 455 38.71 2.39 -6.11
C ALA A 455 37.54 3.31 -6.45
N PHE A 456 37.81 4.60 -6.60
CA PHE A 456 36.86 5.55 -7.16
C PHE A 456 36.86 5.42 -8.68
N ILE A 457 35.70 5.13 -9.29
CA ILE A 457 35.62 4.76 -10.71
C ILE A 457 34.94 5.81 -11.60
N GLY A 458 34.38 6.88 -11.01
CA GLY A 458 33.83 8.03 -11.76
C GLY A 458 32.56 8.61 -11.15
N ASN A 459 32.04 9.70 -11.72
CA ASN A 459 30.74 10.28 -11.37
C ASN A 459 29.72 9.99 -12.47
N VAL A 460 28.54 9.52 -12.06
CA VAL A 460 27.41 9.28 -12.98
C VAL A 460 26.33 10.35 -12.89
N GLY A 461 26.39 11.23 -11.88
CA GLY A 461 25.41 12.30 -11.65
C GLY A 461 24.30 11.90 -10.68
N LEU A 462 23.60 12.90 -10.15
CA LEU A 462 22.59 12.71 -9.10
C LEU A 462 21.32 12.02 -9.59
N ASP A 463 20.98 12.24 -10.86
CA ASP A 463 19.76 11.73 -11.49
C ASP A 463 19.89 10.28 -11.97
N TRP A 464 21.03 9.62 -11.74
CA TRP A 464 21.24 8.22 -12.13
C TRP A 464 21.19 7.30 -10.92
N GLN A 465 20.33 6.28 -11.00
CA GLN A 465 20.14 5.27 -9.97
C GLN A 465 20.47 3.86 -10.50
N PHE A 466 20.71 2.95 -9.58
CA PHE A 466 20.96 1.54 -9.86
C PHE A 466 19.78 0.90 -10.62
N SER A 467 20.09 0.07 -11.62
CA SER A 467 19.09 -0.68 -12.39
C SER A 467 19.63 -2.03 -12.90
N GLY A 468 20.58 -2.64 -12.18
CA GLY A 468 21.03 -4.01 -12.41
C GLY A 468 22.55 -4.17 -12.50
N ILE A 469 23.06 -5.33 -12.06
CA ILE A 469 24.39 -5.84 -12.41
C ILE A 469 24.20 -7.11 -13.24
N GLY A 470 24.99 -7.24 -14.31
CA GLY A 470 25.01 -8.47 -15.11
C GLY A 470 26.03 -8.39 -16.23
N ASN A 471 26.24 -9.49 -16.93
CA ASN A 471 27.12 -9.54 -18.10
C ASN A 471 26.38 -9.05 -19.37
N PHE A 472 26.10 -7.75 -19.42
CA PHE A 472 25.40 -7.10 -20.53
C PHE A 472 26.30 -6.95 -21.78
N SER A 473 27.61 -6.85 -21.56
CA SER A 473 28.65 -6.80 -22.58
C SER A 473 28.90 -8.14 -23.27
N SER A 474 28.42 -9.23 -22.67
CA SER A 474 28.66 -10.62 -23.12
C SER A 474 30.13 -11.05 -23.04
N VAL A 475 30.94 -10.39 -22.22
CA VAL A 475 32.34 -10.76 -21.94
C VAL A 475 32.37 -11.69 -20.73
N PRO A 476 32.81 -12.96 -20.86
CA PRO A 476 32.80 -13.89 -19.74
C PRO A 476 33.61 -13.38 -18.54
N GLY A 477 33.01 -13.42 -17.35
CA GLY A 477 33.64 -13.03 -16.08
C GLY A 477 33.64 -11.52 -15.79
N GLU A 478 33.10 -10.69 -16.68
CA GLU A 478 32.88 -9.26 -16.43
C GLU A 478 31.48 -9.02 -15.81
N SER A 479 31.39 -8.02 -14.95
CA SER A 479 30.14 -7.54 -14.36
C SER A 479 29.92 -6.10 -14.79
N ASP A 480 28.88 -5.85 -15.58
CA ASP A 480 28.52 -4.53 -16.06
C ASP A 480 27.46 -3.91 -15.15
N LEU A 481 27.47 -2.58 -15.08
CA LEU A 481 26.52 -1.78 -14.32
C LEU A 481 25.48 -1.17 -15.25
N LEU A 482 24.20 -1.42 -15.00
CA LEU A 482 23.11 -0.73 -15.65
C LEU A 482 22.55 0.34 -14.72
N LEU A 483 22.59 1.59 -15.16
CA LEU A 483 21.97 2.72 -14.48
C LEU A 483 20.76 3.22 -15.25
N ARG A 484 19.80 3.74 -14.50
CA ARG A 484 18.61 4.40 -15.03
C ARG A 484 18.57 5.84 -14.59
N ASN A 485 18.27 6.74 -15.51
CA ASN A 485 18.03 8.14 -15.20
C ASN A 485 16.62 8.30 -14.62
N THR A 486 16.51 8.91 -13.44
CA THR A 486 15.28 9.03 -12.66
C THR A 486 14.29 10.05 -13.22
N SER A 487 14.77 11.01 -14.02
CA SER A 487 13.94 12.07 -14.60
C SER A 487 13.49 11.76 -16.04
N THR A 488 14.31 11.03 -16.79
CA THR A 488 14.06 10.76 -18.22
C THR A 488 13.77 9.29 -18.53
N GLY A 489 14.06 8.39 -17.58
CA GLY A 489 13.95 6.96 -17.79
C GLY A 489 15.01 6.35 -18.71
N ALA A 490 16.01 7.13 -19.14
CA ALA A 490 17.12 6.66 -19.96
C ALA A 490 17.90 5.53 -19.24
N LEU A 491 18.25 4.48 -19.98
CA LEU A 491 19.04 3.34 -19.51
C LEU A 491 20.44 3.41 -20.12
N GLN A 492 21.45 3.25 -19.27
CA GLN A 492 22.86 3.29 -19.65
C GLN A 492 23.59 2.10 -19.04
N VAL A 493 24.28 1.33 -19.88
CA VAL A 493 25.20 0.27 -19.47
C VAL A 493 26.60 0.85 -19.37
N TYR A 494 27.31 0.47 -18.31
CA TYR A 494 28.70 0.81 -18.04
C TYR A 494 29.49 -0.47 -17.84
N ASN A 495 30.56 -0.63 -18.63
CA ASN A 495 31.43 -1.79 -18.49
C ASN A 495 32.44 -1.51 -17.38
N ILE A 496 32.58 -2.44 -16.44
CA ILE A 496 33.52 -2.32 -15.33
C ILE A 496 34.47 -3.52 -15.37
N THR A 497 35.77 -3.23 -15.52
CA THR A 497 36.82 -4.26 -15.51
C THR A 497 38.01 -3.73 -14.74
N ASN A 498 38.58 -4.55 -13.85
CA ASN A 498 39.76 -4.21 -13.04
C ASN A 498 39.57 -2.88 -12.29
N ASP A 499 38.43 -2.72 -11.62
CA ASP A 499 38.08 -1.53 -10.85
C ASP A 499 38.07 -0.23 -11.66
N GLN A 500 37.78 -0.28 -12.97
CA GLN A 500 37.73 0.88 -13.86
C GLN A 500 36.53 0.83 -14.80
N LEU A 501 35.95 1.99 -15.10
CA LEU A 501 34.99 2.13 -16.20
C LEU A 501 35.72 2.05 -17.55
N THR A 502 35.42 1.04 -18.35
CA THR A 502 36.08 0.80 -19.65
C THR A 502 35.23 1.22 -20.85
N GLY A 503 33.93 1.42 -20.66
CA GLY A 503 33.01 1.85 -21.70
C GLY A 503 31.62 2.19 -21.16
N SER A 504 30.82 2.85 -21.98
CA SER A 504 29.40 3.08 -21.69
C SER A 504 28.58 3.05 -22.98
N SER A 505 27.34 2.54 -22.91
CA SER A 505 26.41 2.45 -24.03
C SER A 505 24.97 2.77 -23.59
N SER A 506 24.25 3.57 -24.38
CA SER A 506 22.83 3.87 -24.12
C SER A 506 21.94 2.78 -24.70
N LEU A 507 20.93 2.36 -23.94
CA LEU A 507 19.91 1.37 -24.36
C LEU A 507 18.57 2.01 -24.74
N GLY A 508 18.46 3.35 -24.72
CA GLY A 508 17.20 4.09 -24.89
C GLY A 508 16.54 4.44 -23.56
N ALA A 509 15.26 4.80 -23.58
CA ALA A 509 14.51 5.19 -22.39
C ALA A 509 13.25 4.33 -22.20
N VAL A 510 12.88 4.12 -20.94
CA VAL A 510 11.66 3.42 -20.52
C VAL A 510 10.83 4.34 -19.62
N GLY A 511 9.50 4.23 -19.67
CA GLY A 511 8.59 5.08 -18.87
C GLY A 511 8.92 5.09 -17.37
N LEU A 512 8.69 6.21 -16.69
CA LEU A 512 9.01 6.41 -15.26
C LEU A 512 8.28 5.42 -14.33
N ASP A 513 7.18 4.86 -14.80
CA ASP A 513 6.40 3.78 -14.20
C ASP A 513 7.08 2.41 -14.25
N TRP A 514 8.08 2.20 -15.10
CA TRP A 514 8.87 0.98 -15.13
C TRP A 514 10.08 1.07 -14.21
N GLN A 515 10.08 0.24 -13.16
CA GLN A 515 11.12 0.19 -12.14
C GLN A 515 11.86 -1.14 -12.17
N PHE A 516 13.10 -1.14 -11.67
CA PHE A 516 13.93 -2.33 -11.59
C PHE A 516 13.23 -3.45 -10.82
N ALA A 517 13.16 -4.65 -11.40
CA ALA A 517 12.60 -5.83 -10.76
C ALA A 517 13.66 -6.93 -10.55
N GLY A 518 14.61 -7.06 -11.47
CA GLY A 518 15.70 -8.01 -11.35
C GLY A 518 16.56 -8.09 -12.61
N VAL A 519 17.63 -8.86 -12.50
CA VAL A 519 18.39 -9.41 -13.63
C VAL A 519 18.33 -10.92 -13.51
N ALA A 520 18.07 -11.63 -14.61
CA ALA A 520 18.02 -13.09 -14.62
C ALA A 520 18.19 -13.64 -16.05
N PRO A 521 18.56 -14.93 -16.21
CA PRO A 521 18.68 -15.59 -17.51
C PRO A 521 17.31 -15.96 -18.10
N ILE A 522 16.51 -14.97 -18.48
CA ILE A 522 15.11 -15.18 -18.91
C ILE A 522 15.03 -15.68 -20.36
N ARG A 523 15.86 -15.16 -21.26
CA ARG A 523 15.89 -15.59 -22.68
C ARG A 523 16.61 -16.92 -22.88
N GLY A 524 17.45 -17.32 -21.92
CA GLY A 524 18.22 -18.55 -21.97
C GLY A 524 19.28 -18.61 -20.88
N ALA A 525 19.76 -19.81 -20.58
CA ALA A 525 20.76 -20.06 -19.54
C ALA A 525 22.04 -19.23 -19.76
N GLY A 526 22.52 -18.57 -18.69
CA GLY A 526 23.71 -17.73 -18.72
C GLY A 526 23.54 -16.34 -19.33
N ALA A 527 22.33 -15.97 -19.78
CA ALA A 527 22.04 -14.61 -20.20
C ALA A 527 21.85 -13.67 -18.99
N ALA A 528 22.16 -12.38 -19.19
CA ALA A 528 21.77 -11.31 -18.27
C ALA A 528 20.69 -10.46 -18.95
N ASP A 529 19.44 -10.70 -18.58
CA ASP A 529 18.30 -9.92 -19.08
C ASP A 529 17.78 -9.01 -17.98
N LEU A 530 17.46 -7.77 -18.34
CA LEU A 530 16.87 -6.80 -17.42
C LEU A 530 15.37 -7.02 -17.33
N ILE A 531 14.84 -7.19 -16.12
CA ILE A 531 13.41 -7.24 -15.87
C ILE A 531 13.00 -5.94 -15.18
N LEU A 532 12.04 -5.26 -15.79
CA LEU A 532 11.37 -4.11 -15.21
C LEU A 532 9.94 -4.49 -14.84
N ARG A 533 9.47 -3.97 -13.71
CA ARG A 533 8.09 -4.06 -13.27
C ARG A 533 7.45 -2.69 -13.36
N ASN A 534 6.29 -2.64 -13.98
CA ASN A 534 5.45 -1.46 -14.01
C ASN A 534 4.78 -1.30 -12.63
N VAL A 535 5.04 -0.19 -11.95
CA VAL A 535 4.52 0.03 -10.58
C VAL A 535 3.01 0.28 -10.53
N ASN A 536 2.40 0.65 -11.66
CA ASN A 536 0.98 0.99 -11.74
C ASN A 536 0.10 -0.21 -12.11
N THR A 537 0.64 -1.11 -12.94
CA THR A 537 -0.11 -2.27 -13.46
C THR A 537 0.41 -3.60 -12.91
N SER A 538 1.57 -3.59 -12.25
CA SER A 538 2.33 -4.81 -11.91
C SER A 538 2.71 -5.68 -13.10
N ALA A 539 2.70 -5.12 -14.32
CA ALA A 539 3.20 -5.80 -15.51
C ALA A 539 4.72 -5.97 -15.44
N PHE A 540 5.23 -7.11 -15.90
CA PHE A 540 6.66 -7.38 -16.03
C PHE A 540 7.07 -7.36 -17.50
N GLN A 541 8.18 -6.67 -17.77
CA GLN A 541 8.79 -6.57 -19.10
C GLN A 541 10.26 -6.96 -19.02
N VAL A 542 10.65 -7.89 -19.89
CA VAL A 542 12.02 -8.37 -20.05
C VAL A 542 12.65 -7.62 -21.21
N TYR A 543 13.88 -7.16 -21.01
CA TYR A 543 14.74 -6.52 -21.99
C TYR A 543 15.98 -7.38 -22.19
N ASN A 544 16.10 -7.95 -23.38
CA ASN A 544 17.19 -8.85 -23.73
C ASN A 544 18.39 -8.01 -24.13
N ILE A 545 19.46 -8.08 -23.34
CA ILE A 545 20.66 -7.27 -23.55
C ILE A 545 21.83 -8.22 -23.87
N ALA A 546 22.59 -7.86 -24.90
CA ALA A 546 23.83 -8.55 -25.27
C ALA A 546 24.74 -7.58 -26.02
N ASN A 547 26.06 -7.72 -25.87
CA ASN A 547 27.05 -6.84 -26.48
C ASN A 547 26.76 -5.34 -26.24
N ASN A 548 26.27 -4.99 -25.04
CA ASN A 548 25.86 -3.63 -24.66
C ASN A 548 24.73 -3.03 -25.51
N GLN A 549 23.90 -3.89 -26.12
CA GLN A 549 22.78 -3.49 -26.98
C GLN A 549 21.50 -4.21 -26.58
N LEU A 550 20.37 -3.51 -26.74
CA LEU A 550 19.05 -4.11 -26.65
C LEU A 550 18.81 -4.94 -27.92
N ILE A 551 18.73 -6.26 -27.78
CA ILE A 551 18.53 -7.20 -28.90
C ILE A 551 17.10 -7.74 -28.98
N GLY A 552 16.25 -7.42 -28.01
CA GLY A 552 14.84 -7.80 -28.00
C GLY A 552 14.16 -7.46 -26.68
N SER A 553 12.85 -7.67 -26.62
CA SER A 553 12.08 -7.53 -25.38
C SER A 553 10.85 -8.45 -25.42
N ALA A 554 10.31 -8.77 -24.25
CA ALA A 554 9.13 -9.61 -24.10
C ALA A 554 8.34 -9.27 -22.83
N SER A 555 7.00 -9.36 -22.91
CA SER A 555 6.15 -9.20 -21.73
C SER A 555 5.95 -10.53 -21.02
N LEU A 556 6.02 -10.53 -19.69
CA LEU A 556 5.63 -11.67 -18.84
C LEU A 556 4.21 -11.49 -18.26
N GLY A 557 3.47 -10.46 -18.67
CA GLY A 557 2.13 -10.16 -18.17
C GLY A 557 2.13 -9.45 -16.82
N ALA A 558 0.94 -9.29 -16.22
CA ALA A 558 0.72 -8.63 -14.94
C ALA A 558 0.19 -9.63 -13.90
N THR A 559 0.71 -9.55 -12.68
CA THR A 559 0.34 -10.45 -11.59
C THR A 559 -0.61 -9.81 -10.57
N GLY A 560 -0.85 -8.49 -10.66
CA GLY A 560 -1.70 -7.72 -9.73
C GLY A 560 -0.91 -6.87 -8.72
N LEU A 561 -1.49 -5.75 -8.30
CA LEU A 561 -0.89 -4.81 -7.33
C LEU A 561 -0.84 -5.37 -5.91
N ASP A 562 -1.65 -6.39 -5.63
CA ASP A 562 -1.65 -7.15 -4.40
C ASP A 562 -0.46 -8.10 -4.28
N TRP A 563 0.41 -8.22 -5.29
CA TRP A 563 1.61 -9.08 -5.22
C TRP A 563 2.89 -8.29 -5.03
N GLN A 564 3.67 -8.67 -4.02
CA GLN A 564 5.03 -8.20 -3.78
C GLN A 564 6.04 -9.17 -4.42
N LEU A 565 7.02 -8.62 -5.14
CA LEU A 565 8.11 -9.39 -5.73
C LEU A 565 9.14 -9.78 -4.66
N GLY A 566 9.47 -11.07 -4.59
CA GLY A 566 10.59 -11.58 -3.77
C GLY A 566 11.93 -11.59 -4.51
N GLY A 567 11.88 -11.71 -5.84
CA GLY A 567 13.04 -11.63 -6.72
C GLY A 567 12.95 -12.62 -7.87
N PHE A 568 14.04 -12.67 -8.64
CA PHE A 568 14.28 -13.66 -9.68
C PHE A 568 15.54 -14.42 -9.33
N ALA A 569 15.59 -15.72 -9.61
CA ALA A 569 16.80 -16.52 -9.42
C ALA A 569 16.97 -17.47 -10.62
N PRO A 570 18.20 -17.74 -11.08
CA PRO A 570 18.44 -18.77 -12.10
C PRO A 570 18.01 -20.15 -11.57
N THR A 571 17.57 -21.06 -12.43
CA THR A 571 17.38 -22.50 -12.06
C THR A 571 18.71 -23.25 -12.12
N ALA A 572 18.89 -24.24 -11.25
CA ALA A 572 20.19 -24.88 -11.05
C ALA A 572 20.66 -25.62 -12.31
N GLY A 573 21.82 -25.22 -12.84
CA GLY A 573 22.68 -26.12 -13.61
C GLY A 573 23.56 -26.96 -12.68
N PRO A 574 24.02 -28.16 -13.10
CA PRO A 574 24.95 -28.95 -12.30
C PRO A 574 26.21 -28.10 -12.04
N ALA A 575 26.71 -28.17 -10.81
CA ALA A 575 27.94 -27.53 -10.39
C ALA A 575 29.14 -28.08 -11.17
N THR A 576 29.36 -27.60 -12.40
CA THR A 576 30.64 -27.76 -13.07
C THR A 576 31.51 -26.60 -12.63
N GLY A 577 32.41 -26.91 -11.68
CA GLY A 577 33.47 -26.00 -11.28
C GLY A 577 34.17 -25.38 -12.49
N ASN A 578 34.53 -24.11 -12.34
CA ASN A 578 35.25 -23.24 -13.28
C ASN A 578 34.40 -22.32 -14.17
N SER A 579 33.31 -21.75 -13.66
CA SER A 579 32.90 -20.40 -14.07
C SER A 579 32.81 -19.50 -12.83
N ALA A 580 33.72 -18.52 -12.76
CA ALA A 580 33.45 -17.30 -12.03
C ALA A 580 32.12 -16.72 -12.57
N ASP A 581 31.21 -16.40 -11.67
CA ASP A 581 29.85 -15.89 -11.88
C ASP A 581 28.70 -16.94 -11.91
N PRO A 582 28.03 -17.12 -10.75
CA PRO A 582 26.62 -17.47 -10.74
C PRO A 582 25.77 -16.50 -9.90
N LEU A 583 26.13 -15.22 -9.83
CA LEU A 583 25.31 -14.19 -9.17
C LEU A 583 24.83 -13.14 -10.17
N GLY A 584 24.27 -13.65 -11.27
CA GLY A 584 23.47 -12.87 -12.21
C GLY A 584 22.03 -12.60 -11.75
N SER A 585 21.64 -12.96 -10.51
CA SER A 585 20.42 -12.44 -9.89
C SER A 585 20.76 -11.26 -8.99
N SER A 586 20.94 -10.09 -9.58
CA SER A 586 20.97 -8.85 -8.78
C SER A 586 19.54 -8.53 -8.30
N SER A 587 18.89 -9.41 -7.53
CA SER A 587 17.76 -8.97 -6.73
C SER A 587 18.31 -7.99 -5.71
N GLN A 588 17.91 -6.74 -5.81
CA GLN A 588 18.04 -5.81 -4.70
C GLN A 588 17.47 -6.51 -3.46
N PRO A 589 18.07 -6.41 -2.25
CA PRO A 589 17.45 -6.94 -1.05
C PRO A 589 16.00 -6.45 -1.00
N ALA A 590 15.03 -7.35 -0.94
CA ALA A 590 13.65 -6.95 -0.73
C ALA A 590 13.62 -6.16 0.57
N ALA A 591 13.17 -4.91 0.49
CA ALA A 591 13.25 -3.93 1.56
C ALA A 591 12.59 -4.48 2.83
N THR A 592 13.41 -5.01 3.74
CA THR A 592 13.00 -5.18 5.12
C THR A 592 12.93 -3.79 5.70
N ASP A 593 11.74 -3.44 6.20
CA ASP A 593 11.43 -2.13 6.78
C ASP A 593 12.65 -1.63 7.56
N VAL A 594 13.05 -0.40 7.26
CA VAL A 594 14.10 0.41 7.92
C VAL A 594 15.46 0.53 7.17
N SER A 595 15.75 -0.11 6.02
CA SER A 595 16.96 0.23 5.23
C SER A 595 16.73 1.37 4.25
N SER A 596 17.39 2.50 4.51
CA SER A 596 17.36 3.69 3.66
C SER A 596 18.22 3.52 2.39
N ALA A 597 17.98 2.46 1.61
CA ALA A 597 18.54 2.31 0.26
C ALA A 597 17.68 1.40 -0.65
N GLN A 598 16.77 2.09 -1.37
CA GLN A 598 15.96 1.72 -2.53
C GLN A 598 14.89 0.64 -2.29
N PRO A 599 13.62 0.94 -2.59
CA PRO A 599 13.04 0.74 -3.91
C PRO A 599 13.24 1.97 -4.78
N GLY A 600 13.24 1.79 -6.10
CA GLY A 600 13.18 2.88 -7.06
C GLY A 600 11.91 3.72 -6.89
N THR A 601 11.99 4.69 -5.99
CA THR A 601 11.30 5.97 -6.02
C THR A 601 12.39 6.99 -5.71
N SER A 602 12.75 7.87 -6.65
CA SER A 602 13.41 9.12 -6.26
C SER A 602 12.37 10.02 -5.62
N ASN A 603 12.13 9.67 -4.37
CA ASN A 603 11.72 10.54 -3.31
C ASN A 603 12.98 11.30 -2.88
N VAL A 604 13.13 12.54 -3.34
CA VAL A 604 14.07 13.48 -2.73
C VAL A 604 13.50 13.83 -1.35
N GLN A 605 13.93 13.11 -0.31
CA GLN A 605 13.90 13.62 1.05
C GLN A 605 15.14 14.49 1.27
N LEU A 606 14.94 15.80 1.26
CA LEU A 606 15.83 16.69 1.99
C LEU A 606 15.44 16.56 3.47
N THR A 607 16.35 16.07 4.30
CA THR A 607 16.27 16.26 5.74
C THR A 607 16.42 17.75 6.06
N ASP A 608 15.65 18.26 7.01
CA ASP A 608 15.91 19.59 7.56
C ASP A 608 17.21 19.62 8.40
N ALA A 609 17.58 20.81 8.89
CA ALA A 609 18.80 21.02 9.68
C ALA A 609 18.85 20.26 11.03
N ASN A 610 17.77 19.57 11.41
CA ASN A 610 17.65 18.84 12.68
C ASN A 610 17.45 17.33 12.49
N GLY A 611 17.47 16.80 11.27
CA GLY A 611 17.61 15.36 11.01
C GLY A 611 16.34 14.52 11.21
N ASN A 612 15.15 15.12 11.13
CA ASN A 612 13.89 14.36 11.07
C ASN A 612 13.52 14.02 9.61
N ALA A 613 13.00 12.80 9.39
CA ALA A 613 12.59 12.30 8.08
C ALA A 613 11.32 13.00 7.57
N VAL A 614 11.29 13.38 6.29
CA VAL A 614 10.13 14.02 5.65
C VAL A 614 9.54 13.13 4.56
N ALA A 615 8.54 12.31 4.92
CA ALA A 615 7.84 11.37 4.03
C ALA A 615 7.51 11.98 2.66
N SER A 616 7.60 11.15 1.62
CA SER A 616 7.84 11.59 0.26
C SER A 616 6.74 11.14 -0.69
N SER A 617 6.03 12.16 -1.20
CA SER A 617 5.24 12.31 -2.42
C SER A 617 4.94 11.06 -3.24
N SER A 618 3.70 10.56 -3.12
CA SER A 618 3.08 9.85 -4.24
C SER A 618 2.74 10.84 -5.36
N ASP A 619 3.27 10.58 -6.54
CA ASP A 619 2.85 11.16 -7.82
C ASP A 619 1.45 10.61 -8.19
N PRO A 620 0.44 11.46 -8.45
CA PRO A 620 -0.96 11.07 -8.64
C PRO A 620 -1.39 10.81 -10.07
N SER A 621 -0.49 10.69 -11.04
CA SER A 621 -0.87 10.45 -12.44
C SER A 621 -1.44 9.04 -12.75
N THR A 622 -1.87 8.27 -11.74
CA THR A 622 -2.41 6.90 -11.89
C THR A 622 -3.93 6.84 -11.70
N PHE A 623 -4.65 7.57 -12.55
CA PHE A 623 -6.10 7.43 -12.64
C PHE A 623 -6.46 6.26 -13.56
N SER A 624 -6.42 5.03 -13.05
CA SER A 624 -7.04 3.87 -13.70
C SER A 624 -8.27 3.41 -12.92
N SER A 625 -9.37 4.16 -13.04
CA SER A 625 -10.67 3.57 -12.75
C SER A 625 -11.06 2.66 -13.92
N LEU A 626 -11.53 1.45 -13.61
CA LEU A 626 -12.14 0.52 -14.56
C LEU A 626 -13.48 1.05 -15.15
N ALA A 627 -13.81 2.34 -14.95
CA ALA A 627 -14.94 3.06 -15.54
C ALA A 627 -14.65 4.58 -15.57
N VAL A 628 -14.74 5.18 -16.76
CA VAL A 628 -14.59 6.64 -16.99
C VAL A 628 -15.80 7.37 -16.39
N ASN A 629 -15.59 8.43 -15.62
CA ASN A 629 -16.69 9.26 -15.09
C ASN A 629 -17.43 9.93 -16.25
N PRO A 630 -18.76 10.09 -16.16
CA PRO A 630 -19.52 10.81 -17.17
C PRO A 630 -19.23 12.32 -17.10
N ALA A 631 -19.42 12.99 -18.24
CA ALA A 631 -19.35 14.44 -18.34
C ALA A 631 -20.27 15.15 -17.33
N PRO A 632 -19.92 16.37 -16.87
CA PRO A 632 -20.77 17.17 -16.00
C PRO A 632 -22.20 17.28 -16.53
N PRO A 633 -23.23 17.18 -15.66
CA PRO A 633 -24.61 17.44 -16.05
C PRO A 633 -24.74 18.81 -16.75
N ALA A 634 -25.58 18.94 -17.78
CA ALA A 634 -25.69 20.17 -18.57
C ALA A 634 -26.11 21.42 -17.76
N ALA A 635 -26.68 21.24 -16.56
CA ALA A 635 -27.03 22.33 -15.65
C ALA A 635 -25.89 22.74 -14.70
N THR A 636 -24.70 22.15 -14.85
CA THR A 636 -23.52 22.51 -14.06
C THR A 636 -23.11 23.92 -14.39
N THR A 637 -22.96 24.73 -13.35
CA THR A 637 -22.49 26.12 -13.42
C THR A 637 -21.22 26.33 -12.61
N ALA A 638 -20.86 25.39 -11.74
CA ALA A 638 -19.57 25.35 -11.05
C ALA A 638 -19.19 23.92 -10.65
N ASN A 639 -17.91 23.67 -10.44
CA ASN A 639 -17.35 22.46 -9.86
C ASN A 639 -16.77 22.78 -8.47
N MET A 640 -16.88 21.85 -7.54
CA MET A 640 -16.21 21.89 -6.23
C MET A 640 -15.35 20.65 -6.10
N ILE A 641 -14.11 20.79 -5.62
CA ILE A 641 -13.24 19.64 -5.38
C ILE A 641 -12.88 19.55 -3.89
N LEU A 642 -13.04 18.36 -3.33
CA LEU A 642 -12.71 18.04 -1.95
C LEU A 642 -11.63 16.95 -1.89
N ARG A 643 -10.72 17.02 -0.90
CA ARG A 643 -9.80 15.93 -0.56
C ARG A 643 -10.09 15.35 0.82
N ASN A 644 -10.03 14.04 0.98
CA ASN A 644 -10.02 13.39 2.28
C ASN A 644 -8.56 13.14 2.69
N ALA A 645 -8.13 13.69 3.82
CA ALA A 645 -6.76 13.58 4.33
C ALA A 645 -6.64 12.64 5.56
N GLY A 646 -7.65 11.83 5.86
CA GLY A 646 -7.67 10.93 7.03
C GLY A 646 -6.83 9.65 6.92
N ASN A 647 -6.10 9.44 5.83
CA ASN A 647 -5.37 8.23 5.48
C ASN A 647 -3.94 8.55 4.99
N SER A 648 -3.11 7.54 4.68
CA SER A 648 -1.76 7.73 4.15
C SER A 648 -1.72 8.21 2.67
N THR A 649 -2.85 8.21 1.96
CA THR A 649 -3.01 8.68 0.57
C THR A 649 -4.31 9.47 0.40
N ALA A 650 -4.24 10.79 0.23
CA ALA A 650 -5.43 11.64 0.17
C ALA A 650 -6.30 11.31 -1.06
N SER A 651 -7.60 11.09 -0.87
CA SER A 651 -8.55 10.82 -1.96
C SER A 651 -9.32 12.08 -2.37
N TYR A 652 -9.52 12.28 -3.67
CA TYR A 652 -10.09 13.49 -4.25
C TYR A 652 -11.43 13.20 -4.92
N GLN A 653 -12.39 14.11 -4.76
CA GLN A 653 -13.71 14.02 -5.35
C GLN A 653 -14.12 15.35 -5.96
N ILE A 654 -14.75 15.29 -7.13
CA ILE A 654 -15.36 16.44 -7.82
C ILE A 654 -16.87 16.40 -7.62
N TYR A 655 -17.45 17.57 -7.41
CA TYR A 655 -18.89 17.80 -7.24
C TYR A 655 -19.33 18.82 -8.27
N ASN A 656 -20.23 18.43 -9.17
CA ASN A 656 -20.84 19.34 -10.13
C ASN A 656 -21.99 20.08 -9.45
N LEU A 657 -21.93 21.40 -9.42
CA LEU A 657 -22.87 22.29 -8.76
C LEU A 657 -23.70 23.05 -9.79
N GLY A 658 -24.97 23.27 -9.49
CA GLY A 658 -25.84 24.13 -10.28
C GLY A 658 -27.23 24.25 -9.68
N ALA A 659 -27.90 25.36 -10.01
CA ALA A 659 -29.22 25.70 -9.49
C ALA A 659 -29.33 25.58 -7.95
N ASN A 660 -28.30 26.02 -7.22
CA ASN A 660 -28.23 25.92 -5.75
C ASN A 660 -28.19 24.49 -5.18
N SER A 661 -27.70 23.53 -5.97
CA SER A 661 -27.64 22.12 -5.58
C SER A 661 -26.39 21.41 -6.08
N VAL A 662 -26.08 20.27 -5.46
CA VAL A 662 -25.12 19.29 -6.02
C VAL A 662 -25.87 18.44 -7.04
N LEU A 663 -25.44 18.52 -8.30
CA LEU A 663 -26.06 17.80 -9.42
C LEU A 663 -25.46 16.40 -9.59
N ALA A 664 -24.16 16.25 -9.34
CA ALA A 664 -23.46 14.98 -9.39
C ALA A 664 -22.16 15.04 -8.57
N ALA A 665 -21.63 13.88 -8.20
CA ALA A 665 -20.35 13.75 -7.52
C ALA A 665 -19.62 12.51 -8.02
N TYR A 666 -18.31 12.64 -8.26
CA TYR A 666 -17.47 11.58 -8.81
C TYR A 666 -16.11 11.54 -8.10
N ALA A 667 -15.52 10.35 -8.04
CA ALA A 667 -14.16 10.19 -7.55
C ALA A 667 -13.18 10.62 -8.64
N LEU A 668 -12.23 11.49 -8.29
CA LEU A 668 -11.12 11.84 -9.17
C LEU A 668 -9.99 10.83 -9.02
N GLY A 669 -9.54 10.53 -7.78
CA GLY A 669 -8.58 9.45 -7.45
C GLY A 669 -7.71 9.77 -6.23
N GLN A 670 -6.46 9.30 -6.15
CA GLN A 670 -5.60 9.43 -4.96
C GLN A 670 -4.26 10.13 -5.24
N VAL A 671 -3.88 11.04 -4.35
CA VAL A 671 -2.64 11.83 -4.35
C VAL A 671 -1.98 11.71 -2.97
N GLY A 672 -0.69 12.02 -2.84
CA GLY A 672 0.00 11.98 -1.54
C GLY A 672 -0.60 12.94 -0.53
N SER A 673 -0.59 12.56 0.75
CA SER A 673 -1.10 13.43 1.82
C SER A 673 -0.28 14.71 2.00
N ASP A 674 0.95 14.73 1.49
CA ASP A 674 1.89 15.85 1.45
C ASP A 674 1.60 16.86 0.34
N TRP A 675 0.68 16.56 -0.59
CA TRP A 675 0.20 17.52 -1.57
C TRP A 675 -1.10 18.16 -1.09
N GLY A 676 -1.07 19.49 -0.95
CA GLY A 676 -2.22 20.30 -0.60
C GLY A 676 -2.74 21.09 -1.81
N PHE A 677 -4.01 21.46 -1.78
CA PHE A 677 -4.58 22.36 -2.78
C PHE A 677 -3.94 23.74 -2.74
N VAL A 678 -3.70 24.30 -3.91
CA VAL A 678 -3.39 25.71 -4.10
C VAL A 678 -4.61 26.46 -4.62
N THR A 679 -5.14 26.01 -5.76
CA THR A 679 -6.36 26.54 -6.39
C THR A 679 -6.93 25.51 -7.36
N LEU A 680 -8.16 25.78 -7.82
CA LEU A 680 -8.66 25.30 -9.10
C LEU A 680 -8.52 26.43 -10.13
N GLY A 681 -8.31 26.10 -11.39
CA GLY A 681 -8.13 27.09 -12.45
C GLY A 681 -8.14 26.45 -13.84
N ASN A 682 -8.00 27.29 -14.86
CA ASN A 682 -7.79 26.81 -16.23
C ASN A 682 -6.31 26.96 -16.56
N PHE A 683 -5.56 25.87 -16.69
CA PHE A 683 -4.12 25.96 -16.95
C PHE A 683 -3.72 25.50 -18.35
N ASN A 684 -4.64 24.86 -19.09
CA ASN A 684 -4.36 24.29 -20.42
C ASN A 684 -5.53 24.36 -21.42
N GLN A 685 -6.53 25.21 -21.17
CA GLN A 685 -7.68 25.45 -22.04
C GLN A 685 -8.63 24.24 -22.19
N SER A 686 -8.54 23.22 -21.32
CA SER A 686 -9.40 22.01 -21.36
C SER A 686 -10.68 22.14 -20.52
N ASP A 687 -10.59 22.48 -19.23
CA ASP A 687 -11.69 22.76 -18.29
C ASP A 687 -11.18 23.77 -17.23
N PRO A 688 -12.01 24.72 -16.75
CA PRO A 688 -11.62 25.62 -15.66
C PRO A 688 -11.39 24.96 -14.29
N SER A 689 -11.54 23.64 -14.20
CA SER A 689 -11.48 22.88 -12.95
C SER A 689 -10.16 22.19 -12.68
N ASP A 690 -9.13 22.44 -13.50
CA ASP A 690 -7.80 21.87 -13.30
C ASP A 690 -7.30 22.16 -11.89
N MET A 691 -6.64 21.18 -11.28
CA MET A 691 -6.15 21.29 -9.91
C MET A 691 -4.69 21.69 -9.89
N LEU A 692 -4.35 22.83 -9.28
CA LEU A 692 -2.97 23.13 -8.90
C LEU A 692 -2.74 22.70 -7.45
N LEU A 693 -1.81 21.77 -7.25
CA LEU A 693 -1.39 21.29 -5.95
C LEU A 693 0.02 21.76 -5.62
N ARG A 694 0.29 21.97 -4.34
CA ARG A 694 1.63 22.25 -3.83
C ARG A 694 2.01 21.24 -2.77
N ASN A 695 3.21 20.70 -2.92
CA ASN A 695 3.78 19.81 -1.96
C ASN A 695 4.26 20.59 -0.72
N SER A 696 3.72 20.27 0.46
CA SER A 696 4.03 20.96 1.72
C SER A 696 5.45 20.70 2.23
N THR A 697 6.12 19.68 1.70
CA THR A 697 7.47 19.26 2.08
C THR A 697 8.52 19.86 1.14
N SER A 698 8.32 19.77 -0.16
CA SER A 698 9.31 20.20 -1.16
C SER A 698 9.06 21.59 -1.71
N GLY A 699 7.82 22.09 -1.63
CA GLY A 699 7.40 23.33 -2.29
C GLY A 699 7.17 23.18 -3.80
N ALA A 700 7.18 21.95 -4.32
CA ALA A 700 6.87 21.64 -5.71
C ALA A 700 5.40 21.98 -6.04
N PHE A 701 5.16 22.47 -7.26
CA PHE A 701 3.83 22.73 -7.82
C PHE A 701 3.53 21.72 -8.94
N GLN A 702 2.31 21.18 -8.94
CA GLN A 702 1.85 20.21 -9.92
C GLN A 702 0.40 20.53 -10.33
N ILE A 703 0.17 20.65 -11.63
CA ILE A 703 -1.16 20.76 -12.23
C ILE A 703 -1.70 19.37 -12.55
N TYR A 704 -3.00 19.17 -12.36
CA TYR A 704 -3.77 18.03 -12.86
C TYR A 704 -4.88 18.54 -13.75
N ASP A 705 -4.85 18.09 -14.99
CA ASP A 705 -5.81 18.47 -16.01
C ASP A 705 -7.08 17.69 -15.80
N ILE A 706 -8.22 18.37 -15.72
CA ILE A 706 -9.53 17.74 -15.55
C ILE A 706 -10.34 17.93 -16.82
N ALA A 707 -10.93 16.86 -17.33
CA ALA A 707 -11.96 16.95 -18.36
C ALA A 707 -13.03 15.90 -18.12
N ASP A 708 -14.30 16.29 -18.32
CA ASP A 708 -15.45 15.41 -18.16
C ASP A 708 -15.49 14.69 -16.80
N ASN A 709 -15.14 15.37 -15.70
CA ASN A 709 -14.99 14.80 -14.35
C ASN A 709 -13.90 13.72 -14.21
N ASN A 710 -12.94 13.66 -15.13
CA ASN A 710 -11.80 12.76 -15.07
C ASN A 710 -10.51 13.57 -15.07
N ILE A 711 -9.48 13.07 -14.39
CA ILE A 711 -8.14 13.63 -14.59
C ILE A 711 -7.54 13.01 -15.86
N ILE A 712 -7.19 13.87 -16.80
CA ILE A 712 -6.73 13.48 -18.15
C ILE A 712 -5.21 13.69 -18.34
N GLY A 713 -4.56 14.38 -17.41
CA GLY A 713 -3.14 14.68 -17.48
C GLY A 713 -2.61 15.26 -16.17
N SER A 714 -1.30 15.33 -16.05
CA SER A 714 -0.64 16.12 -15.00
C SER A 714 0.65 16.72 -15.54
N SER A 715 1.04 17.86 -14.98
CA SER A 715 2.24 18.61 -15.40
C SER A 715 2.91 19.30 -14.21
N SER A 716 4.24 19.20 -14.13
CA SER A 716 4.99 19.89 -13.08
C SER A 716 5.28 21.33 -13.49
N LEU A 717 5.02 22.28 -12.58
CA LEU A 717 5.43 23.68 -12.73
C LEU A 717 6.79 23.98 -12.06
N GLY A 718 7.46 22.95 -11.54
CA GLY A 718 8.72 23.08 -10.82
C GLY A 718 8.55 23.39 -9.33
N THR A 719 9.64 23.81 -8.70
CA THR A 719 9.74 23.91 -7.23
C THR A 719 10.11 25.32 -6.80
N VAL A 720 9.38 25.84 -5.81
CA VAL A 720 9.68 27.12 -5.16
C VAL A 720 9.76 26.90 -3.64
N GLY A 721 10.80 27.43 -3.01
CA GLY A 721 11.07 27.24 -1.58
C GLY A 721 9.85 27.50 -0.69
N LEU A 722 9.74 26.75 0.42
CA LEU A 722 8.59 26.79 1.33
C LEU A 722 8.31 28.18 1.95
N ASN A 723 9.31 29.05 1.98
CA ASN A 723 9.20 30.45 2.37
C ASN A 723 8.36 31.30 1.41
N TRP A 724 8.16 30.86 0.16
CA TRP A 724 7.26 31.54 -0.77
C TRP A 724 5.82 31.12 -0.51
N GLN A 725 4.91 32.08 -0.46
CA GLN A 725 3.48 31.91 -0.25
C GLN A 725 2.75 32.31 -1.53
N VAL A 726 1.75 31.53 -1.92
CA VAL A 726 0.86 31.90 -3.03
C VAL A 726 -0.03 33.03 -2.56
N MET A 727 0.00 34.16 -3.27
CA MET A 727 -0.86 35.30 -2.97
C MET A 727 -2.17 35.18 -3.73
N GLY A 728 -2.12 34.86 -5.01
CA GLY A 728 -3.31 34.83 -5.86
C GLY A 728 -3.03 34.39 -7.28
N PHE A 729 -4.12 34.15 -8.00
CA PHE A 729 -4.14 33.84 -9.42
C PHE A 729 -4.90 34.94 -10.16
N GLY A 730 -4.49 35.23 -11.39
CA GLY A 730 -4.99 36.37 -12.13
C GLY A 730 -4.45 36.39 -13.55
N THR A 731 -4.91 37.35 -14.34
CA THR A 731 -4.32 37.68 -15.64
C THR A 731 -3.42 38.90 -15.46
N PHE A 732 -2.09 38.68 -15.41
CA PHE A 732 -1.09 39.73 -15.14
C PHE A 732 -0.20 40.01 -16.36
N GLY A 733 -0.02 39.03 -17.25
CA GLY A 733 0.82 39.09 -18.45
C GLY A 733 0.24 39.90 -19.63
N SER A 734 0.85 39.73 -20.82
CA SER A 734 0.36 40.34 -22.07
C SER A 734 -0.93 39.63 -22.50
N PHE A 735 -1.96 40.40 -22.89
CA PHE A 735 -3.32 39.93 -23.25
C PHE A 735 -3.40 38.92 -24.43
N GLY A 736 -2.28 38.38 -24.92
CA GLY A 736 -2.22 37.48 -26.08
C GLY A 736 -2.52 36.00 -25.80
N SER A 737 -2.51 35.55 -24.54
CA SER A 737 -2.84 34.16 -24.14
C SER A 737 -4.14 34.15 -23.34
N PHE A 738 -5.21 33.62 -23.93
CA PHE A 738 -6.56 33.67 -23.35
C PHE A 738 -6.76 32.53 -22.35
N GLY A 739 -7.29 32.90 -21.18
CA GLY A 739 -7.96 31.97 -20.28
C GLY A 739 -7.07 31.18 -19.35
N GLU A 740 -5.79 31.52 -19.22
CA GLU A 740 -4.88 30.82 -18.31
C GLU A 740 -4.49 31.70 -17.12
N ASP A 741 -4.38 31.06 -15.95
CA ASP A 741 -4.20 31.73 -14.66
C ASP A 741 -2.71 31.91 -14.32
N ASP A 742 -2.21 33.16 -14.37
CA ASP A 742 -0.88 33.52 -13.88
C ASP A 742 -0.85 33.48 -12.34
N MET A 743 0.32 33.22 -11.75
CA MET A 743 0.48 33.06 -10.30
C MET A 743 1.37 34.15 -9.70
N ILE A 744 0.92 34.80 -8.61
CA ILE A 744 1.77 35.66 -7.78
C ILE A 744 2.22 34.91 -6.53
N LEU A 745 3.54 34.85 -6.32
CA LEU A 745 4.17 34.36 -5.11
C LEU A 745 4.78 35.51 -4.31
N ARG A 746 4.75 35.37 -2.99
CA ARG A 746 5.38 36.27 -2.02
C ARG A 746 6.35 35.54 -1.12
N ASP A 747 7.58 36.02 -1.02
CA ASP A 747 8.53 35.54 -0.04
C ASP A 747 8.11 36.01 1.37
N ALA A 748 7.81 35.08 2.27
CA ALA A 748 7.33 35.39 3.62
C ALA A 748 8.37 36.07 4.51
N ASN A 749 9.66 35.97 4.18
CA ASN A 749 10.76 36.49 4.99
C ASN A 749 11.17 37.92 4.57
N SER A 750 11.12 38.21 3.28
CA SER A 750 11.60 39.45 2.67
C SER A 750 10.51 40.27 2.02
N GLY A 751 9.32 39.70 1.80
CA GLY A 751 8.21 40.35 1.14
C GLY A 751 8.37 40.50 -0.37
N LYS A 752 9.39 39.88 -0.98
CA LYS A 752 9.57 39.89 -2.44
C LYS A 752 8.34 39.30 -3.14
N LEU A 753 7.88 39.98 -4.19
CA LEU A 753 6.78 39.54 -5.03
C LEU A 753 7.32 39.10 -6.39
N GLN A 754 6.85 37.95 -6.86
CA GLN A 754 7.19 37.37 -8.14
C GLN A 754 5.90 36.92 -8.84
N VAL A 755 5.72 37.32 -10.08
CA VAL A 755 4.68 36.80 -10.96
C VAL A 755 5.27 35.74 -11.89
N TYR A 756 4.51 34.68 -12.11
CA TYR A 756 4.81 33.59 -13.03
C TYR A 756 3.68 33.47 -14.03
N ASN A 757 4.02 33.56 -15.31
CA ASN A 757 3.06 33.34 -16.37
C ASN A 757 2.91 31.86 -16.61
N ILE A 758 1.67 31.37 -16.60
CA ILE A 758 1.37 29.96 -16.79
C ILE A 758 0.52 29.84 -18.04
N ASP A 759 0.98 29.04 -19.00
CA ASP A 759 0.28 28.78 -20.26
C ASP A 759 0.56 27.34 -20.69
N ASN A 760 -0.50 26.63 -21.10
CA ASN A 760 -0.46 25.21 -21.49
C ASN A 760 0.32 24.34 -20.49
N ASN A 761 -0.01 24.47 -19.20
CA ASN A 761 0.65 23.80 -18.08
C ASN A 761 2.15 24.08 -17.93
N GLN A 762 2.67 25.17 -18.51
CA GLN A 762 4.08 25.52 -18.47
C GLN A 762 4.27 26.95 -17.97
N ILE A 763 5.39 27.18 -17.26
CA ILE A 763 5.81 28.55 -16.96
C ILE A 763 6.42 29.15 -18.23
N THR A 764 5.73 30.09 -18.86
CA THR A 764 6.19 30.76 -20.09
C THR A 764 6.98 32.03 -19.81
N GLY A 765 6.86 32.57 -18.60
CA GLY A 765 7.56 33.78 -18.18
C GLY A 765 7.55 33.97 -16.66
N SER A 766 8.43 34.84 -16.17
CA SER A 766 8.36 35.30 -14.79
C SER A 766 8.92 36.71 -14.67
N ALA A 767 8.41 37.48 -13.70
CA ALA A 767 8.89 38.84 -13.44
C ALA A 767 8.80 39.19 -11.95
N SER A 768 9.74 40.01 -11.46
CA SER A 768 9.67 40.53 -10.09
C SER A 768 8.78 41.77 -10.07
N LEU A 769 7.84 41.81 -9.12
CA LEU A 769 6.98 42.96 -8.84
C LEU A 769 7.51 43.85 -7.70
N GLY A 770 8.75 43.60 -7.23
CA GLY A 770 9.37 44.32 -6.13
C GLY A 770 9.14 43.66 -4.76
N THR A 771 9.03 44.47 -3.71
CA THR A 771 8.89 44.00 -2.32
C THR A 771 7.74 44.72 -1.63
N ILE A 772 6.92 43.96 -0.89
CA ILE A 772 5.87 44.50 -0.05
C ILE A 772 6.16 44.23 1.44
N GLY A 773 5.81 45.16 2.32
CA GLY A 773 6.06 45.03 3.77
C GLY A 773 5.47 43.75 4.38
N LEU A 774 6.09 43.24 5.45
CA LEU A 774 5.64 42.03 6.16
C LEU A 774 4.29 42.18 6.85
N ASP A 775 3.89 43.42 7.11
CA ASP A 775 2.61 43.84 7.65
C ASP A 775 1.47 43.84 6.61
N TRP A 776 1.76 43.74 5.32
CA TRP A 776 0.73 43.66 4.28
C TRP A 776 0.40 42.20 3.95
N GLN A 777 -0.88 41.87 4.06
CA GLN A 777 -1.45 40.54 3.81
C GLN A 777 -2.31 40.55 2.56
N PHE A 778 -2.40 39.42 1.86
CA PHE A 778 -3.32 39.27 0.73
C PHE A 778 -4.78 39.56 1.13
N SER A 779 -5.52 40.23 0.26
CA SER A 779 -6.95 40.51 0.45
C SER A 779 -7.77 40.46 -0.85
N GLY A 780 -7.23 39.95 -1.95
CA GLY A 780 -7.97 39.73 -3.19
C GLY A 780 -7.14 39.94 -4.45
N ILE A 781 -7.52 39.27 -5.53
CA ILE A 781 -7.18 39.61 -6.91
C ILE A 781 -8.48 40.03 -7.60
N GLY A 782 -8.45 40.99 -8.52
CA GLY A 782 -9.65 41.41 -9.27
C GLY A 782 -9.38 42.63 -10.15
N ASN A 783 -10.32 42.97 -11.03
CA ASN A 783 -10.24 44.17 -11.88
C ASN A 783 -10.71 45.41 -11.08
N PHE A 784 -9.93 45.83 -10.09
CA PHE A 784 -10.30 46.96 -9.21
C PHE A 784 -10.10 48.32 -9.89
N SER A 785 -9.18 48.38 -10.86
CA SER A 785 -8.84 49.58 -11.63
C SER A 785 -9.72 49.83 -12.85
N GLY A 786 -10.52 48.84 -13.27
CA GLY A 786 -11.29 48.91 -14.51
C GLY A 786 -10.45 48.69 -15.78
N SER A 787 -9.17 48.33 -15.65
CA SER A 787 -8.23 48.14 -16.77
C SER A 787 -8.48 46.87 -17.58
N GLY A 788 -9.22 45.90 -17.01
CA GLY A 788 -9.45 44.58 -17.60
C GLY A 788 -8.36 43.55 -17.26
N SER A 789 -7.21 43.98 -16.73
CA SER A 789 -6.22 43.09 -16.10
C SER A 789 -6.56 42.84 -14.63
N SER A 790 -5.94 41.82 -14.05
CA SER A 790 -6.05 41.51 -12.63
C SER A 790 -5.14 42.38 -11.78
N ASP A 791 -5.69 43.04 -10.76
CA ASP A 791 -4.97 43.84 -9.78
C ASP A 791 -4.82 43.10 -8.44
N LEU A 792 -3.83 43.48 -7.63
CA LEU A 792 -3.59 42.91 -6.31
C LEU A 792 -4.12 43.84 -5.20
N LEU A 793 -5.08 43.37 -4.42
CA LEU A 793 -5.54 44.01 -3.21
C LEU A 793 -4.88 43.39 -1.96
N VAL A 794 -4.29 44.24 -1.12
CA VAL A 794 -3.68 43.84 0.14
C VAL A 794 -4.24 44.65 1.31
N ARG A 795 -4.16 44.06 2.50
CA ARG A 795 -4.57 44.66 3.76
C ARG A 795 -3.43 44.70 4.76
N ASN A 796 -3.23 45.86 5.38
CA ASN A 796 -2.28 46.01 6.46
C ASN A 796 -2.81 45.37 7.76
N SER A 797 -2.04 44.46 8.35
CA SER A 797 -2.42 43.72 9.57
C SER A 797 -2.40 44.59 10.84
N ASN A 798 -1.64 45.69 10.83
CA ASN A 798 -1.50 46.58 11.99
C ASN A 798 -2.51 47.74 11.97
N THR A 799 -2.88 48.21 10.78
CA THR A 799 -3.73 49.41 10.62
C THR A 799 -5.09 49.12 9.99
N GLY A 800 -5.24 47.96 9.34
CA GLY A 800 -6.43 47.63 8.55
C GLY A 800 -6.55 48.42 7.23
N GLY A 801 -5.50 49.15 6.83
CA GLY A 801 -5.45 49.83 5.54
C GLY A 801 -5.57 48.88 4.35
N LEU A 802 -6.35 49.26 3.35
CA LEU A 802 -6.54 48.53 2.09
C LEU A 802 -5.80 49.26 0.97
N GLN A 803 -4.98 48.53 0.22
CA GLN A 803 -4.16 49.07 -0.86
C GLN A 803 -4.31 48.18 -2.09
N VAL A 804 -4.63 48.79 -3.23
CA VAL A 804 -4.59 48.17 -4.56
C VAL A 804 -3.25 48.47 -5.22
N TYR A 805 -2.69 47.46 -5.87
CA TYR A 805 -1.59 47.57 -6.81
C TYR A 805 -2.08 47.16 -8.19
N GLU A 806 -1.98 48.09 -9.13
CA GLU A 806 -2.35 47.87 -10.52
C GLU A 806 -1.24 47.09 -11.21
N ILE A 807 -1.58 45.96 -11.83
CA ILE A 807 -0.59 45.08 -12.46
C ILE A 807 -0.97 44.90 -13.93
N SER A 808 -0.05 45.26 -14.82
CA SER A 808 -0.20 45.04 -16.25
C SER A 808 1.14 44.67 -16.88
N ASN A 809 1.13 43.71 -17.81
CA ASN A 809 2.32 43.20 -18.47
C ASN A 809 3.42 42.82 -17.47
N ASN A 810 3.04 42.15 -16.38
CA ASN A 810 3.90 41.74 -15.29
C ASN A 810 4.67 42.87 -14.60
N GLN A 811 4.13 44.09 -14.60
CA GLN A 811 4.71 45.25 -13.93
C GLN A 811 3.65 45.95 -13.10
N ILE A 812 4.06 46.51 -11.95
CA ILE A 812 3.21 47.42 -11.19
C ILE A 812 3.17 48.76 -11.94
N THR A 813 1.99 49.13 -12.43
CA THR A 813 1.77 50.37 -13.21
C THR A 813 1.21 51.51 -12.36
N GLY A 814 0.57 51.17 -11.24
CA GLY A 814 -0.09 52.10 -10.35
C GLY A 814 -0.36 51.49 -8.97
N SER A 815 -0.79 52.33 -8.03
CA SER A 815 -1.23 51.88 -6.71
C SER A 815 -2.18 52.90 -6.09
N ALA A 816 -3.22 52.43 -5.41
CA ALA A 816 -4.22 53.29 -4.77
C ALA A 816 -4.60 52.81 -3.37
N PHE A 817 -4.70 53.75 -2.42
CA PHE A 817 -5.16 53.46 -1.06
C PHE A 817 -6.68 53.61 -0.98
N LEU A 818 -7.39 52.53 -0.63
CA LEU A 818 -8.86 52.50 -0.62
C LEU A 818 -9.48 52.98 0.71
N GLY A 819 -8.67 53.06 1.78
CA GLY A 819 -9.15 53.40 3.12
C GLY A 819 -8.74 52.37 4.17
N THR A 820 -9.29 52.47 5.37
CA THR A 820 -9.06 51.52 6.47
C THR A 820 -10.33 50.78 6.84
N VAL A 821 -10.21 49.48 7.09
CA VAL A 821 -11.25 48.65 7.71
C VAL A 821 -10.79 48.25 9.11
N GLY A 822 -11.73 48.02 10.04
CA GLY A 822 -11.37 47.61 11.40
C GLY A 822 -10.54 46.33 11.45
N LEU A 823 -9.72 46.16 12.49
CA LEU A 823 -8.81 45.01 12.63
C LEU A 823 -9.54 43.65 12.65
N ASP A 824 -10.78 43.64 13.13
CA ASP A 824 -11.66 42.45 13.19
C ASP A 824 -12.21 42.01 11.82
N TRP A 825 -12.09 42.84 10.78
CA TRP A 825 -12.54 42.50 9.43
C TRP A 825 -11.48 41.70 8.68
N GLN A 826 -11.88 40.56 8.15
CA GLN A 826 -11.06 39.68 7.33
C GLN A 826 -11.65 39.52 5.93
N PHE A 827 -10.79 39.20 4.97
CA PHE A 827 -11.18 38.84 3.62
C PHE A 827 -12.17 37.65 3.60
N SER A 828 -13.15 37.70 2.70
CA SER A 828 -14.13 36.63 2.47
C SER A 828 -14.60 36.60 1.00
N GLY A 829 -13.76 37.03 0.06
CA GLY A 829 -14.01 36.89 -1.38
C GLY A 829 -13.98 38.19 -2.17
N VAL A 830 -13.74 38.05 -3.46
CA VAL A 830 -13.95 39.06 -4.50
C VAL A 830 -14.96 38.50 -5.50
N GLY A 831 -15.85 39.34 -6.01
CA GLY A 831 -16.82 38.95 -7.03
C GLY A 831 -17.67 40.14 -7.46
N ASN A 832 -18.57 39.93 -8.39
CA ASN A 832 -19.53 40.95 -8.81
C ASN A 832 -20.82 40.82 -7.99
N PHE A 833 -20.77 41.27 -6.73
CA PHE A 833 -21.90 41.24 -5.81
C PHE A 833 -22.92 42.36 -6.08
N SER A 834 -22.44 43.47 -6.65
CA SER A 834 -23.23 44.63 -7.03
C SER A 834 -24.05 44.42 -8.30
N GLY A 835 -23.69 43.43 -9.13
CA GLY A 835 -24.32 43.15 -10.41
C GLY A 835 -23.90 44.11 -11.53
N VAL A 836 -22.88 44.96 -11.29
CA VAL A 836 -22.33 45.88 -12.29
C VAL A 836 -21.31 45.12 -13.15
N PRO A 837 -21.49 45.01 -14.48
CA PRO A 837 -20.53 44.31 -15.33
C PRO A 837 -19.12 44.89 -15.21
N ASP A 838 -18.12 44.02 -15.28
CA ASP A 838 -16.68 44.35 -15.28
C ASP A 838 -16.14 44.99 -13.98
N GLU A 839 -16.97 45.07 -12.92
CA GLU A 839 -16.59 45.49 -11.56
C GLU A 839 -16.14 44.30 -10.69
N SER A 840 -15.21 44.56 -9.77
CA SER A 840 -14.79 43.61 -8.72
C SER A 840 -15.09 44.18 -7.34
N ASP A 841 -16.08 43.59 -6.65
CA ASP A 841 -16.46 43.98 -5.30
C ASP A 841 -15.73 43.12 -4.25
N LEU A 842 -15.42 43.72 -3.10
CA LEU A 842 -14.77 43.06 -1.98
C LEU A 842 -15.78 42.66 -0.90
N LEU A 843 -15.82 41.38 -0.52
CA LEU A 843 -16.57 40.90 0.62
C LEU A 843 -15.66 40.68 1.82
N LEU A 844 -15.97 41.37 2.93
CA LEU A 844 -15.30 41.20 4.21
C LEU A 844 -16.25 40.60 5.25
N ARG A 845 -15.67 39.82 6.17
CA ARG A 845 -16.36 39.28 7.33
C ARG A 845 -15.74 39.76 8.63
N ASN A 846 -16.55 40.12 9.61
CA ASN A 846 -16.09 40.43 10.94
C ASN A 846 -15.89 39.14 11.75
N ARG A 847 -14.66 38.89 12.24
CA ARG A 847 -14.27 37.67 12.98
C ARG A 847 -14.99 37.51 14.34
N SER A 848 -15.39 38.62 14.94
CA SER A 848 -15.96 38.64 16.30
C SER A 848 -17.48 38.54 16.31
N THR A 849 -18.13 39.00 15.24
CA THR A 849 -19.60 39.09 15.15
C THR A 849 -20.21 38.27 14.03
N GLY A 850 -19.40 37.83 13.06
CA GLY A 850 -19.87 37.14 11.86
C GLY A 850 -20.54 38.04 10.82
N ALA A 851 -20.58 39.36 11.04
CA ALA A 851 -21.15 40.32 10.10
C ALA A 851 -20.43 40.27 8.74
N LEU A 852 -21.17 40.39 7.65
CA LEU A 852 -20.71 40.40 6.26
C LEU A 852 -20.95 41.79 5.65
N GLN A 853 -19.94 42.30 4.95
CA GLN A 853 -19.95 43.62 4.33
C GLN A 853 -19.34 43.55 2.93
N VAL A 854 -20.09 44.01 1.92
CA VAL A 854 -19.63 44.21 0.56
C VAL A 854 -19.16 45.66 0.40
N TYR A 855 -18.04 45.84 -0.30
CA TYR A 855 -17.55 47.12 -0.79
C TYR A 855 -17.46 47.06 -2.30
N ASN A 856 -18.14 47.97 -2.97
CA ASN A 856 -18.07 48.11 -4.41
C ASN A 856 -16.81 48.88 -4.76
N ILE A 857 -16.01 48.36 -5.70
CA ILE A 857 -14.72 48.95 -6.06
C ILE A 857 -14.65 49.06 -7.57
N ASN A 858 -14.54 50.30 -8.05
CA ASN A 858 -14.32 50.61 -9.46
C ASN A 858 -13.34 51.78 -9.57
N ASP A 859 -12.53 51.80 -10.63
CA ASP A 859 -11.50 52.82 -10.88
C ASP A 859 -10.63 53.12 -9.65
N ASN A 860 -10.24 52.07 -8.92
CA ASN A 860 -9.48 52.16 -7.68
C ASN A 860 -10.14 53.00 -6.56
N GLN A 861 -11.47 53.07 -6.56
CA GLN A 861 -12.24 53.79 -5.54
C GLN A 861 -13.37 52.93 -5.00
N ILE A 862 -13.64 53.06 -3.69
CA ILE A 862 -14.85 52.49 -3.10
C ILE A 862 -16.04 53.34 -3.55
N THR A 863 -16.88 52.80 -4.42
CA THR A 863 -18.06 53.48 -4.99
C THR A 863 -19.32 53.27 -4.15
N GLY A 864 -19.32 52.24 -3.30
CA GLY A 864 -20.46 51.88 -2.46
C GLY A 864 -20.09 50.84 -1.41
N SER A 865 -20.99 50.63 -0.44
CA SER A 865 -20.88 49.53 0.51
C SER A 865 -22.25 49.09 1.01
N ALA A 866 -22.39 47.80 1.34
CA ALA A 866 -23.65 47.23 1.83
C ALA A 866 -23.41 46.11 2.85
N SER A 867 -24.23 46.06 3.90
CA SER A 867 -24.22 44.94 4.85
C SER A 867 -25.12 43.81 4.37
N LEU A 868 -24.60 42.57 4.39
CA LEU A 868 -25.36 41.37 4.04
C LEU A 868 -25.93 40.63 5.27
N GLY A 869 -25.83 41.23 6.46
CA GLY A 869 -26.22 40.59 7.72
C GLY A 869 -25.06 39.84 8.39
N ALA A 870 -25.35 38.87 9.25
CA ALA A 870 -24.34 38.10 9.99
C ALA A 870 -24.60 36.59 9.91
N VAL A 871 -23.51 35.82 9.87
CA VAL A 871 -23.51 34.36 9.88
C VAL A 871 -22.80 33.84 11.12
N GLY A 872 -23.24 32.69 11.65
CA GLY A 872 -22.65 32.08 12.86
C GLY A 872 -21.14 31.91 12.78
N LEU A 873 -20.43 32.05 13.90
CA LEU A 873 -18.96 31.99 13.96
C LEU A 873 -18.41 30.60 13.61
N ASP A 874 -19.25 29.57 13.68
CA ASP A 874 -19.00 28.20 13.26
C ASP A 874 -19.01 28.03 11.73
N TRP A 875 -19.54 28.98 10.98
CA TRP A 875 -19.40 29.03 9.54
C TRP A 875 -18.11 29.74 9.16
N GLN A 876 -17.36 29.22 8.20
CA GLN A 876 -16.15 29.80 7.64
C GLN A 876 -16.33 30.02 6.14
N PHE A 877 -15.61 31.02 5.62
CA PHE A 877 -15.56 31.28 4.18
C PHE A 877 -15.03 30.06 3.45
N ALA A 878 -15.76 29.60 2.43
CA ALA A 878 -15.34 28.49 1.58
C ALA A 878 -15.00 28.97 0.17
N GLY A 879 -15.75 29.92 -0.40
CA GLY A 879 -15.45 30.43 -1.74
C GLY A 879 -16.52 31.37 -2.28
N VAL A 880 -16.24 31.94 -3.45
CA VAL A 880 -17.21 32.68 -4.27
C VAL A 880 -17.28 31.99 -5.63
N THR A 881 -18.47 31.58 -6.07
CA THR A 881 -18.64 30.86 -7.35
C THR A 881 -20.10 30.91 -7.83
N SER A 882 -20.34 30.53 -9.08
CA SER A 882 -21.62 30.68 -9.77
C SER A 882 -22.49 29.44 -9.60
N VAL A 883 -23.07 29.22 -8.41
CA VAL A 883 -23.85 28.02 -8.07
C VAL A 883 -25.34 28.19 -8.40
N SER A 884 -25.86 29.41 -8.27
CA SER A 884 -27.27 29.73 -8.48
C SER A 884 -27.61 29.90 -9.97
N GLY A 885 -26.63 30.29 -10.78
CA GLY A 885 -26.73 30.44 -12.23
C GLY A 885 -25.40 30.89 -12.83
N VAL A 886 -25.28 30.83 -14.16
CA VAL A 886 -24.07 31.30 -14.86
C VAL A 886 -23.79 32.77 -14.55
N SER A 887 -22.51 33.10 -14.33
CA SER A 887 -22.04 34.45 -13.98
C SER A 887 -22.51 35.01 -12.62
N ALA A 888 -23.18 34.21 -11.78
CA ALA A 888 -23.50 34.62 -10.42
C ALA A 888 -22.26 34.67 -9.52
N SER A 889 -22.22 35.60 -8.57
CA SER A 889 -21.20 35.65 -7.51
C SER A 889 -21.82 35.21 -6.19
N ASP A 890 -22.00 33.90 -6.01
CA ASP A 890 -22.59 33.34 -4.80
C ASP A 890 -21.52 33.06 -3.73
N LEU A 891 -21.84 33.37 -2.48
CA LEU A 891 -20.98 33.08 -1.33
C LEU A 891 -21.24 31.66 -0.83
N VAL A 892 -20.21 30.83 -0.78
CA VAL A 892 -20.26 29.51 -0.15
C VAL A 892 -19.55 29.56 1.20
N LEU A 893 -20.21 29.04 2.23
CA LEU A 893 -19.67 28.89 3.57
C LEU A 893 -19.64 27.41 3.99
N ARG A 894 -18.64 27.03 4.78
CA ARG A 894 -18.51 25.70 5.38
C ARG A 894 -18.60 25.78 6.89
N ASN A 895 -19.38 24.89 7.51
CA ASN A 895 -19.47 24.78 8.96
C ASN A 895 -18.33 23.93 9.52
N VAL A 896 -17.56 24.48 10.47
CA VAL A 896 -16.35 23.83 11.02
C VAL A 896 -16.64 22.74 12.04
N ASN A 897 -17.88 22.62 12.53
CA ASN A 897 -18.23 21.60 13.52
C ASN A 897 -18.95 20.41 12.89
N THR A 898 -19.55 20.60 11.71
CA THR A 898 -20.43 19.62 11.07
C THR A 898 -20.00 19.27 9.64
N GLY A 899 -19.10 20.06 9.03
CA GLY A 899 -18.69 19.88 7.64
C GLY A 899 -19.77 20.24 6.61
N ALA A 900 -20.89 20.84 7.04
CA ALA A 900 -21.97 21.29 6.17
C ALA A 900 -21.56 22.47 5.27
N PHE A 901 -22.06 22.51 4.04
CA PHE A 901 -21.91 23.62 3.10
C PHE A 901 -23.23 24.34 2.88
N GLN A 902 -23.18 25.66 2.82
CA GLN A 902 -24.31 26.53 2.54
C GLN A 902 -23.91 27.54 1.47
N VAL A 903 -24.74 27.69 0.44
CA VAL A 903 -24.62 28.75 -0.56
C VAL A 903 -25.58 29.89 -0.24
N TYR A 904 -25.12 31.12 -0.45
CA TYR A 904 -25.87 32.36 -0.30
C TYR A 904 -25.79 33.14 -1.61
N ASN A 905 -26.94 33.38 -2.22
CA ASN A 905 -27.03 34.04 -3.51
C ASN A 905 -27.00 35.54 -3.29
N ILE A 906 -26.05 36.23 -3.93
CA ILE A 906 -25.87 37.67 -3.77
C ILE A 906 -26.06 38.33 -5.14
N ALA A 907 -26.93 39.33 -5.19
CA ALA A 907 -27.10 40.17 -6.37
C ALA A 907 -27.53 41.57 -5.94
N ASN A 908 -27.03 42.60 -6.63
CA ASN A 908 -27.33 44.00 -6.31
C ASN A 908 -27.05 44.33 -4.83
N ASN A 909 -25.95 43.81 -4.29
CA ASN A 909 -25.55 43.98 -2.89
C ASN A 909 -26.58 43.47 -1.87
N GLN A 910 -27.41 42.49 -2.25
CA GLN A 910 -28.42 41.90 -1.38
C GLN A 910 -28.37 40.38 -1.43
N LEU A 911 -28.66 39.75 -0.29
CA LEU A 911 -28.97 38.32 -0.24
C LEU A 911 -30.32 38.06 -0.89
N THR A 912 -30.33 37.32 -1.98
CA THR A 912 -31.54 36.98 -2.75
C THR A 912 -32.04 35.56 -2.49
N GLY A 913 -31.20 34.71 -1.90
CA GLY A 913 -31.56 33.35 -1.53
C GLY A 913 -30.44 32.62 -0.80
N SER A 914 -30.73 31.43 -0.31
CA SER A 914 -29.72 30.51 0.23
C SER A 914 -30.19 29.06 0.10
N ALA A 915 -29.24 28.13 0.04
CA ALA A 915 -29.52 26.70 -0.01
C ALA A 915 -28.40 25.88 0.66
N SER A 916 -28.74 24.70 1.17
CA SER A 916 -27.75 23.75 1.67
C SER A 916 -27.20 22.91 0.51
N LEU A 917 -25.88 22.73 0.48
CA LEU A 917 -25.19 21.85 -0.46
C LEU A 917 -24.85 20.48 0.16
N GLY A 918 -25.40 20.17 1.33
CA GLY A 918 -25.10 18.94 2.08
C GLY A 918 -23.90 19.09 3.03
N SER A 919 -23.36 17.97 3.49
CA SER A 919 -22.24 17.91 4.44
C SER A 919 -21.29 16.78 4.12
N VAL A 920 -20.01 17.00 4.42
CA VAL A 920 -18.96 15.98 4.35
C VAL A 920 -18.32 15.79 5.72
N GLY A 921 -17.61 14.67 5.91
CA GLY A 921 -16.86 14.44 7.15
C GLY A 921 -15.82 15.53 7.43
N MET A 922 -15.41 15.66 8.70
CA MET A 922 -14.43 16.66 9.13
C MET A 922 -13.01 16.40 8.60
N ASP A 923 -12.74 15.16 8.17
CA ASP A 923 -11.56 14.68 7.46
C ASP A 923 -11.44 15.21 6.03
N TRP A 924 -12.53 15.73 5.46
CA TRP A 924 -12.54 16.36 4.15
C TRP A 924 -12.08 17.81 4.22
N GLN A 925 -11.24 18.19 3.27
CA GLN A 925 -10.68 19.53 3.10
C GLN A 925 -11.07 20.06 1.72
N LEU A 926 -11.45 21.33 1.66
CA LEU A 926 -11.88 21.99 0.44
C LEU A 926 -10.66 22.41 -0.40
N GLY A 927 -10.69 22.10 -1.69
CA GLY A 927 -9.70 22.56 -2.65
C GLY A 927 -10.04 23.85 -3.37
N GLY A 928 -11.33 24.13 -3.49
CA GLY A 928 -11.87 25.30 -4.14
C GLY A 928 -13.09 24.96 -4.99
N PHE A 929 -13.45 25.91 -5.83
CA PHE A 929 -14.52 25.88 -6.79
C PHE A 929 -14.05 26.50 -8.10
N ALA A 930 -14.55 25.97 -9.21
CA ALA A 930 -14.30 26.46 -10.56
C ALA A 930 -15.64 26.69 -11.27
N ALA A 931 -15.94 27.89 -11.72
CA ALA A 931 -17.17 28.15 -12.48
C ALA A 931 -17.05 27.59 -13.89
N THR A 932 -18.07 26.87 -14.38
CA THR A 932 -18.05 26.24 -15.71
C THR A 932 -18.64 27.17 -16.78
N GLY A 933 -17.89 27.45 -17.86
CA GLY A 933 -18.35 28.25 -19.00
C GLY A 933 -17.28 28.43 -20.09
N PRO A 934 -17.64 28.72 -21.36
CA PRO A 934 -16.67 28.92 -22.43
C PRO A 934 -15.84 30.19 -22.20
N VAL A 935 -14.52 30.09 -22.33
CA VAL A 935 -13.60 31.23 -22.41
C VAL A 935 -13.78 31.89 -23.81
N PRO A 936 -14.24 33.15 -23.92
CA PRO A 936 -14.39 33.79 -25.23
C PRO A 936 -13.03 34.17 -25.83
N PRO A 937 -12.86 34.12 -27.16
CA PRO A 937 -11.66 34.63 -27.84
C PRO A 937 -11.57 36.17 -27.80
N PRO A 938 -10.38 36.76 -28.01
CA PRO A 938 -10.13 38.20 -27.93
C PRO A 938 -11.03 39.05 -28.79
N ARG A 939 -11.26 40.26 -28.31
CA ARG A 939 -11.41 41.44 -29.16
C ARG A 939 -10.04 41.76 -29.78
N SER A 940 -9.92 41.75 -31.10
CA SER A 940 -8.72 42.24 -31.80
C SER A 940 -8.57 43.75 -31.59
N GLU A 941 -7.37 44.23 -31.22
CA GLU A 941 -7.07 45.67 -31.16
C GLU A 941 -7.05 46.37 -32.54
N ASP A 942 -7.32 45.64 -33.63
CA ASP A 942 -7.22 46.14 -35.02
C ASP A 942 -8.55 46.64 -35.63
N SER A 943 -9.43 47.27 -34.86
CA SER A 943 -10.60 47.96 -35.46
C SER A 943 -10.85 49.35 -34.91
N GLU A 944 -10.03 50.31 -35.34
CA GLU A 944 -10.54 51.63 -35.69
C GLU A 944 -11.39 51.55 -36.96
N ASP A 945 -12.56 50.90 -36.94
CA ASP A 945 -13.65 51.32 -37.84
C ASP A 945 -15.01 50.74 -37.41
N SER A 946 -16.05 51.53 -37.69
CA SER A 946 -17.47 51.20 -37.66
C SER A 946 -18.19 51.10 -36.30
N PHE A 947 -18.77 52.25 -35.96
CA PHE A 947 -19.93 52.49 -35.11
C PHE A 947 -21.12 51.52 -35.42
N ASP A 948 -21.37 50.53 -34.57
CA ASP A 948 -22.69 49.90 -34.40
C ASP A 948 -22.95 49.67 -32.90
N THR A 949 -24.01 50.30 -32.39
CA THR A 949 -24.36 50.41 -30.96
C THR A 949 -25.60 49.59 -30.60
N SER A 950 -25.93 48.54 -31.35
CA SER A 950 -27.06 47.68 -30.99
C SER A 950 -26.79 46.20 -31.26
N SER A 951 -26.74 45.40 -30.18
CA SER A 951 -26.83 43.92 -30.13
C SER A 951 -25.57 43.04 -30.10
N GLN A 952 -24.52 43.42 -29.37
CA GLN A 952 -23.47 42.47 -28.93
C GLN A 952 -23.21 42.63 -27.42
N PRO A 953 -23.38 41.58 -26.58
CA PRO A 953 -23.07 41.67 -25.16
C PRO A 953 -21.56 41.80 -24.94
N ASN A 954 -21.18 42.75 -24.07
CA ASN A 954 -19.80 43.04 -23.69
C ASN A 954 -19.09 41.76 -23.19
N ALA A 955 -17.99 41.41 -23.85
CA ALA A 955 -17.28 40.15 -23.75
C ALA A 955 -16.28 40.05 -22.55
N LEU A 956 -16.60 40.66 -21.41
CA LEU A 956 -15.87 40.49 -20.14
C LEU A 956 -16.79 40.18 -18.94
N GLY A 957 -18.11 40.09 -19.15
CA GLY A 957 -19.11 39.84 -18.10
C GLY A 957 -19.12 38.44 -17.46
N VAL A 958 -18.04 37.66 -17.55
CA VAL A 958 -17.96 36.31 -16.99
C VAL A 958 -16.85 36.15 -15.92
N SER A 959 -15.82 37.01 -15.88
CA SER A 959 -14.54 36.56 -15.29
C SER A 959 -14.02 37.24 -14.01
N THR A 960 -14.67 38.24 -13.40
CA THR A 960 -14.14 38.76 -12.12
C THR A 960 -14.32 37.80 -10.94
N ALA A 961 -15.30 36.88 -11.01
CA ALA A 961 -15.51 35.85 -10.00
C ALA A 961 -14.68 34.57 -10.22
N GLN A 962 -14.12 34.37 -11.42
CA GLN A 962 -13.53 33.08 -11.82
C GLN A 962 -12.07 32.89 -11.37
N LEU A 963 -11.29 33.97 -11.24
CA LEU A 963 -9.85 33.87 -10.94
C LEU A 963 -9.49 33.94 -9.44
N VAL A 964 -10.45 34.16 -8.54
CA VAL A 964 -10.15 34.57 -7.15
C VAL A 964 -10.38 33.46 -6.12
N GLN A 965 -9.73 32.31 -6.33
CA GLN A 965 -9.81 31.19 -5.39
C GLN A 965 -8.48 30.68 -4.82
N ALA A 966 -7.47 31.55 -4.76
CA ALA A 966 -6.37 31.30 -3.83
C ALA A 966 -6.84 31.51 -2.37
N MET A 967 -6.71 30.44 -1.57
CA MET A 967 -6.79 30.40 -0.10
C MET A 967 -8.12 30.05 0.59
N ALA A 968 -8.92 29.15 0.04
CA ALA A 968 -9.93 28.43 0.84
C ALA A 968 -9.42 27.13 1.52
N GLY A 969 -8.14 26.81 1.37
CA GLY A 969 -7.53 25.58 1.90
C GLY A 969 -6.90 25.68 3.30
N PHE A 970 -6.87 26.86 3.94
CA PHE A 970 -6.34 27.01 5.30
C PHE A 970 -7.44 27.42 6.28
N GLY A 971 -7.76 26.50 7.19
CA GLY A 971 -8.38 26.89 8.45
C GLY A 971 -7.48 27.88 9.17
N GLY A 972 -7.99 29.09 9.39
CA GLY A 972 -7.63 30.00 10.46
C GLY A 972 -6.17 30.45 10.56
N GLY A 973 -5.91 31.70 10.18
CA GLY A 973 -4.84 32.51 10.76
C GLY A 973 -3.66 32.74 9.83
N ALA A 974 -3.65 33.91 9.21
CA ALA A 974 -2.39 34.56 8.91
C ALA A 974 -1.64 34.76 10.25
N ALA A 975 -0.45 34.15 10.34
CA ALA A 975 0.51 34.12 11.46
C ALA A 975 0.23 33.12 12.59
N ASP A 976 0.73 31.88 12.46
CA ASP A 976 1.73 31.35 13.40
C ASP A 976 2.62 30.29 12.72
N ILE A 977 3.91 30.30 13.03
CA ILE A 977 4.96 29.47 12.42
C ILE A 977 5.38 28.43 13.47
N SER A 978 5.06 27.14 13.30
CA SER A 978 5.83 26.03 13.90
C SER A 978 5.39 24.66 13.37
N THR A 979 6.39 23.84 13.08
CA THR A 979 6.36 22.42 12.66
C THR A 979 5.99 21.44 13.81
N THR A 980 5.60 20.20 13.43
CA THR A 980 5.72 18.87 14.12
C THR A 980 4.71 18.32 15.18
N VAL A 981 4.10 17.16 14.82
CA VAL A 981 3.85 15.87 15.56
C VAL A 981 2.66 15.71 16.57
N PRO A 982 1.90 14.58 16.54
CA PRO A 982 0.80 14.25 17.46
C PRO A 982 1.23 13.42 18.68
N LEU A 983 0.63 13.66 19.85
CA LEU A 983 0.67 12.75 21.01
C LEU A 983 -0.70 12.70 21.71
N GLY A 984 -1.05 11.49 22.17
CA GLY A 984 -2.38 11.09 22.65
C GLY A 984 -2.80 11.60 24.02
N ALA A 985 -4.01 11.15 24.38
CA ALA A 985 -4.76 11.43 25.60
C ALA A 985 -3.96 11.29 26.90
N ASP A 986 -4.17 12.19 27.88
CA ASP A 986 -5.10 11.96 29.00
C ASP A 986 -5.16 13.13 30.00
N ALA A 987 -6.30 13.20 30.71
CA ALA A 987 -6.50 13.73 32.07
C ALA A 987 -6.22 15.22 32.47
N SER A 988 -7.32 15.97 32.58
CA SER A 988 -7.84 16.59 33.84
C SER A 988 -7.24 17.88 34.48
N GLN A 989 -8.19 18.68 35.00
CA GLN A 989 -8.14 19.76 36.02
C GLN A 989 -7.71 21.17 35.58
N GLN A 990 -8.63 22.15 35.50
CA GLN A 990 -9.04 23.12 36.57
C GLN A 990 -7.85 24.00 37.05
N THR A 991 -7.89 25.34 37.16
CA THR A 991 -8.95 26.30 37.50
C THR A 991 -8.44 27.76 37.36
N PHE A 992 -9.38 28.71 37.13
CA PHE A 992 -9.43 30.14 37.55
C PHE A 992 -8.57 31.22 36.84
N LEU A 993 -9.19 32.19 36.14
CA LEU A 993 -9.70 33.51 36.60
C LEU A 993 -8.55 34.52 36.91
N THR A 994 -8.37 35.62 36.18
CA THR A 994 -9.19 36.85 36.25
C THR A 994 -8.75 37.88 35.18
N THR A 995 -9.70 38.76 34.85
CA THR A 995 -9.73 39.93 33.96
C THR A 995 -8.84 41.14 34.42
N PRO A 996 -8.96 42.38 33.88
CA PRO A 996 -8.19 42.98 32.77
C PRO A 996 -7.53 44.34 33.14
N ARG A 997 -7.02 45.07 32.11
CA ARG A 997 -6.48 46.46 32.06
C ARG A 997 -4.95 46.56 32.19
N ALA A 998 -4.26 47.43 31.45
CA ALA A 998 -4.63 48.69 30.82
C ALA A 998 -4.14 48.81 29.37
#